data_AF-A0A8H4NIJ5-F1
#
_entry.id   AF-A0A8H4NIJ5-F1
#
_cell.length_a   1.000
_cell.length_b   1.000
_cell.length_c   1.000
_cell.angle_alpha   90.00
_cell.angle_beta   90.00
_cell.angle_gamma   90.00
#
_symmetry.space_group_name_H-M   'P 1'
#
loop_
_entity.id
_entity.type
_entity.pdbx_description
1 polymer ?
#
loop_
_entity_poly.entity_id
_entity_poly.type
_entity_poly.pdbx_seq_one_letter_code
_entity_poly.pdbx_strand_id
1 'polypeptide(L)'
;MSSDADTSSSSPGEHATSGKDDQAKTQPIMEASPEVPEPERSAQETIRDYLLENVEEFRRLHELRRKGWETSRGDAHFKKQRTIADKCSAKSTQFFYTMMKTIAIDLDKATGALNMSKVDQPALLDMCVAPGGFVDVAMTMTPGIHIRAMSLPVEQGGHDVKMLDAQVNVEFRDITTLAADMGITKDDVPLNFPGPYDFLFEKVFDDIEKFDLVFCDGQVLRTHPRAEWREPREATRLTLTQAALGLEHLRNGGTMVILMHKLDSWRSFDLIHQFSRMATVKLYKHYRHHKIRSSFYLVAKNIQAESAFAKEMVAMWKQRYKIATFGTDEEYAEMHRVTRETVLVELEKFGEKHYATPHPEWVDFPNNLPPGTKPSLGMTRDHDPIIPQEGLDIYEINVPVRNNTPITLRIYRRTAQNNALPLFLYMHGGGYVTGGLETDDVTCRALALKIPVVLASVEYRLAPEHKFPVGFEDSFDIVRWAASSEGQIKLNTDLSRGFILGGTSAGANFTAGISHLARDEGLSPRITSVVFLAGSFCHPDVRPEKYLGRILSVDEINDAPGLTRKSIDYFAGLYGAPPTDKRLSPLLFDSHAGIAKKAYFAICGWDPRRDEAILLDQLLQEVGLSTRSHIYSGLPHGFWTSCPDLPVSKKWLQDLLQGVHWLLE
;
A
#
# COMPACT_ATOMS: atom_id res chain seq x y z
N MET A 1 37.35 56.83 4.05
CA MET A 1 36.34 57.91 4.02
C MET A 1 35.84 58.01 2.59
N SER A 2 34.53 57.87 2.40
CA SER A 2 33.74 58.38 1.26
C SER A 2 34.02 57.70 -0.10
N SER A 3 33.05 57.44 -0.98
CA SER A 3 31.59 57.62 -0.98
C SER A 3 31.08 57.11 -2.34
N ASP A 4 30.09 56.22 -2.30
CA ASP A 4 28.80 56.32 -2.99
C ASP A 4 28.68 57.19 -4.25
N ALA A 5 28.15 56.59 -5.33
CA ALA A 5 26.77 56.76 -5.78
C ALA A 5 26.64 56.33 -7.25
N ASP A 6 25.67 55.47 -7.58
CA ASP A 6 24.76 55.83 -8.66
C ASP A 6 23.41 55.10 -8.61
N THR A 7 22.40 55.91 -8.92
CA THR A 7 20.94 55.79 -8.77
C THR A 7 20.28 54.95 -9.88
N SER A 8 19.25 54.12 -9.58
CA SER A 8 17.79 54.32 -9.85
C SER A 8 17.44 54.76 -11.30
N SER A 9 16.43 54.27 -12.03
CA SER A 9 15.12 53.71 -11.68
C SER A 9 14.35 53.23 -12.94
N SER A 10 13.25 52.50 -12.68
CA SER A 10 11.94 52.50 -13.38
C SER A 10 11.73 51.88 -14.78
N SER A 11 10.87 50.85 -14.74
CA SER A 11 9.94 50.21 -15.71
C SER A 11 9.03 51.18 -16.53
N PRO A 12 7.96 50.72 -17.25
CA PRO A 12 7.69 49.56 -18.13
C PRO A 12 6.97 49.95 -19.47
N GLY A 13 6.72 49.01 -20.38
CA GLY A 13 5.73 49.14 -21.49
C GLY A 13 6.02 48.19 -22.66
N GLU A 14 5.20 47.16 -22.90
CA GLU A 14 4.01 47.13 -23.79
C GLU A 14 4.31 46.53 -25.18
N HIS A 15 3.52 45.52 -25.55
CA HIS A 15 3.48 44.89 -26.87
C HIS A 15 2.71 45.78 -27.86
N ALA A 16 3.24 45.96 -29.09
CA ALA A 16 2.64 45.50 -30.35
C ALA A 16 3.05 46.32 -31.60
N THR A 17 3.32 45.59 -32.69
CA THR A 17 3.22 45.95 -34.13
C THR A 17 4.17 46.98 -34.76
N SER A 18 5.02 46.52 -35.70
CA SER A 18 4.91 46.74 -37.16
C SER A 18 6.29 46.62 -37.81
N GLY A 19 6.37 45.95 -38.97
CA GLY A 19 7.64 45.63 -39.64
C GLY A 19 8.14 46.72 -40.57
N LYS A 20 9.46 46.71 -40.84
CA LYS A 20 10.07 46.55 -42.17
C LYS A 20 11.59 46.77 -42.15
N ASP A 21 12.25 45.96 -42.97
CA ASP A 21 13.48 46.15 -43.74
C ASP A 21 14.88 46.13 -43.07
N ASP A 22 15.56 45.01 -43.36
CA ASP A 22 16.93 44.86 -43.90
C ASP A 22 18.10 45.69 -43.32
N GLN A 23 19.04 45.00 -42.65
CA GLN A 23 20.35 44.68 -43.24
C GLN A 23 21.22 43.83 -42.29
N ALA A 24 21.87 42.84 -42.89
CA ALA A 24 22.65 41.78 -42.26
C ALA A 24 23.85 42.26 -41.43
N LYS A 25 24.00 41.73 -40.21
CA LYS A 25 25.28 41.48 -39.55
C LYS A 25 25.22 40.16 -38.78
N THR A 26 26.01 39.21 -39.24
CA THR A 26 26.30 37.91 -38.64
C THR A 26 26.87 38.07 -37.22
N GLN A 27 26.20 37.46 -36.23
CA GLN A 27 26.75 37.18 -34.89
C GLN A 27 26.71 35.67 -34.64
N PRO A 28 27.70 35.10 -33.92
CA PRO A 28 27.83 33.67 -33.75
C PRO A 28 26.73 33.12 -32.84
N ILE A 29 26.19 31.97 -33.24
CA ILE A 29 25.21 31.18 -32.50
C ILE A 29 25.88 30.75 -31.19
N MET A 30 25.47 31.32 -30.06
CA MET A 30 25.59 30.65 -28.77
C MET A 30 24.54 29.54 -28.77
N GLU A 31 25.00 28.30 -28.88
CA GLU A 31 24.18 27.11 -28.68
C GLU A 31 23.48 27.22 -27.32
N ALA A 32 22.15 27.15 -27.34
CA ALA A 32 21.37 26.92 -26.14
C ALA A 32 21.82 25.59 -25.54
N SER A 33 22.20 25.60 -24.25
CA SER A 33 22.34 24.37 -23.49
C SER A 33 21.05 23.56 -23.60
N PRO A 34 21.09 22.25 -23.87
CA PRO A 34 19.88 21.48 -24.05
C PRO A 34 19.12 21.42 -22.73
N GLU A 35 17.90 21.96 -22.71
CA GLU A 35 16.93 21.70 -21.66
C GLU A 35 16.61 20.20 -21.64
N VAL A 36 17.18 19.48 -20.67
CA VAL A 36 16.77 18.12 -20.33
C VAL A 36 15.44 18.21 -19.57
N PRO A 37 14.36 17.54 -19.99
CA PRO A 37 13.14 17.49 -19.19
C PRO A 37 13.43 16.73 -17.88
N GLU A 38 13.34 17.39 -16.73
CA GLU A 38 13.66 16.79 -15.43
C GLU A 38 12.70 15.63 -15.05
N PRO A 39 13.20 14.39 -14.86
CA PRO A 39 12.37 13.21 -14.55
C PRO A 39 11.54 13.36 -13.28
N GLU A 40 12.09 14.01 -12.24
CA GLU A 40 11.41 14.21 -10.95
C GLU A 40 10.13 15.06 -11.09
N ARG A 41 10.12 16.02 -12.02
CA ARG A 41 8.95 16.84 -12.33
C ARG A 41 7.81 15.99 -12.88
N SER A 42 8.10 15.04 -13.77
CA SER A 42 7.08 14.15 -14.35
C SER A 42 6.45 13.21 -13.30
N ALA A 43 7.24 12.73 -12.35
CA ALA A 43 6.77 11.90 -11.25
C ALA A 43 5.92 12.71 -10.26
N GLN A 44 6.38 13.90 -9.88
CA GLN A 44 5.61 14.82 -9.03
C GLN A 44 4.30 15.24 -9.68
N GLU A 45 4.30 15.55 -10.99
CA GLU A 45 3.08 15.88 -11.74
C GLU A 45 2.09 14.71 -11.70
N THR A 46 2.57 13.47 -11.90
CA THR A 46 1.74 12.27 -11.84
C THR A 46 1.11 12.05 -10.45
N ILE A 47 1.89 12.16 -9.36
CA ILE A 47 1.36 12.05 -7.99
C ILE A 47 0.36 13.16 -7.71
N ARG A 48 0.67 14.39 -8.13
CA ARG A 48 -0.21 15.53 -7.94
C ARG A 48 -1.54 15.34 -8.67
N ASP A 49 -1.51 14.87 -9.91
CA ASP A 49 -2.72 14.60 -10.71
C ASP A 49 -3.59 13.53 -10.02
N TYR A 50 -2.97 12.44 -9.56
CA TYR A 50 -3.64 11.41 -8.76
C TYR A 50 -4.31 12.00 -7.51
N LEU A 51 -3.61 12.84 -6.75
CA LEU A 51 -4.17 13.49 -5.55
C LEU A 51 -5.29 14.49 -5.90
N LEU A 52 -5.19 15.19 -7.02
CA LEU A 52 -6.24 16.10 -7.51
C LEU A 52 -7.50 15.34 -7.91
N GLU A 53 -7.36 14.15 -8.49
CA GLU A 53 -8.48 13.29 -8.88
C GLU A 53 -9.15 12.64 -7.65
N ASN A 54 -8.35 12.15 -6.70
CA ASN A 54 -8.83 11.26 -5.64
C ASN A 54 -9.02 11.91 -4.26
N VAL A 55 -8.47 13.11 -4.01
CA VAL A 55 -8.50 13.74 -2.67
C VAL A 55 -9.09 15.15 -2.73
N GLU A 56 -10.32 15.31 -2.23
CA GLU A 56 -11.07 16.57 -2.27
C GLU A 56 -10.34 17.71 -1.53
N GLU A 57 -9.79 17.44 -0.34
CA GLU A 57 -9.08 18.43 0.46
C GLU A 57 -7.81 18.93 -0.26
N PHE A 58 -7.11 18.02 -0.94
CA PHE A 58 -5.92 18.37 -1.71
C PHE A 58 -6.30 19.28 -2.88
N ARG A 59 -7.37 18.95 -3.62
CA ARG A 59 -7.91 19.78 -4.71
C ARG A 59 -8.27 21.19 -4.23
N ARG A 60 -8.99 21.29 -3.10
CA ARG A 60 -9.34 22.58 -2.49
C ARG A 60 -8.10 23.39 -2.08
N LEU A 61 -7.12 22.75 -1.44
CA LEU A 61 -5.89 23.41 -1.02
C LEU A 61 -5.04 23.85 -2.22
N HIS A 62 -5.00 23.04 -3.28
CA HIS A 62 -4.27 23.33 -4.50
C HIS A 62 -4.79 24.61 -5.16
N GLU A 63 -6.11 24.75 -5.30
CA GLU A 63 -6.72 25.97 -5.87
C GLU A 63 -6.47 27.21 -5.02
N LEU A 64 -6.50 27.08 -3.68
CA LEU A 64 -6.15 28.18 -2.78
C LEU A 64 -4.67 28.60 -2.92
N ARG A 65 -3.76 27.63 -3.09
CA ARG A 65 -2.34 27.93 -3.32
C ARG A 65 -2.15 28.67 -4.64
N ARG A 66 -2.79 28.22 -5.72
CA ARG A 66 -2.71 28.87 -7.04
C ARG A 66 -3.05 30.36 -6.95
N LYS A 67 -4.16 30.70 -6.29
CA LYS A 67 -4.58 32.10 -6.04
C LYS A 67 -3.57 32.92 -5.23
N GLY A 68 -2.83 32.30 -4.31
CA GLY A 68 -1.87 32.98 -3.45
C GLY A 68 -0.51 33.24 -4.10
N TRP A 69 -0.08 32.36 -5.01
CA TRP A 69 1.22 32.43 -5.70
C TRP A 69 1.26 33.45 -6.83
N GLU A 70 0.11 33.92 -7.32
CA GLU A 70 0.00 35.01 -8.31
C GLU A 70 0.31 36.41 -7.70
N THR A 71 0.99 36.49 -6.55
CA THR A 71 1.32 37.75 -5.87
C THR A 71 2.79 37.82 -5.40
N SER A 72 3.47 38.94 -5.65
CA SER A 72 4.87 39.18 -5.21
C SER A 72 5.08 39.24 -3.69
N ARG A 73 3.98 39.31 -2.93
CA ARG A 73 3.97 39.36 -1.46
C ARG A 73 4.40 38.03 -0.83
N GLY A 74 4.10 36.90 -1.47
CA GLY A 74 4.49 35.57 -1.00
C GLY A 74 6.02 35.38 -1.01
N ASP A 75 6.66 35.75 -2.12
CA ASP A 75 8.12 35.63 -2.28
C ASP A 75 8.88 36.49 -1.26
N ALA A 76 8.44 37.72 -1.05
CA ALA A 76 9.00 38.62 -0.05
C ALA A 76 8.89 38.04 1.38
N HIS A 77 7.75 37.43 1.71
CA HIS A 77 7.53 36.79 3.01
C HIS A 77 8.51 35.64 3.25
N PHE A 78 8.64 34.72 2.29
CA PHE A 78 9.56 33.58 2.44
C PHE A 78 11.03 33.98 2.36
N LYS A 79 11.39 35.01 1.58
CA LYS A 79 12.75 35.59 1.58
C LYS A 79 13.12 36.11 2.97
N LYS A 80 12.23 36.87 3.63
CA LYS A 80 12.44 37.35 5.00
C LYS A 80 12.61 36.20 6.00
N GLN A 81 11.78 35.16 5.91
CA GLN A 81 11.89 33.99 6.79
C GLN A 81 13.23 33.26 6.61
N ARG A 82 13.70 33.10 5.36
CA ARG A 82 15.02 32.53 5.05
C ARG A 82 16.14 33.35 5.68
N THR A 83 16.14 34.68 5.51
CA THR A 83 17.15 35.56 6.11
C THR A 83 17.17 35.50 7.64
N ILE A 84 16.02 35.35 8.30
CA ILE A 84 15.95 35.20 9.77
C ILE A 84 16.55 33.87 10.23
N ALA A 85 16.33 32.80 9.47
CA ALA A 85 16.92 31.49 9.76
C ALA A 85 18.44 31.51 9.57
N ASP A 86 18.94 32.15 8.51
CA ASP A 86 20.38 32.20 8.19
C ASP A 86 21.18 33.10 9.13
N LYS A 87 20.54 34.11 9.73
CA LYS A 87 21.15 35.05 10.69
C LYS A 87 20.66 34.77 12.11
N CYS A 88 20.80 33.52 12.55
CA CYS A 88 20.26 33.05 13.83
C CYS A 88 20.97 33.73 15.01
N SER A 89 20.26 34.61 15.73
CA SER A 89 20.72 35.19 17.00
C SER A 89 20.38 34.28 18.18
N ALA A 90 20.94 34.49 19.37
CA ALA A 90 20.55 33.76 20.58
C ALA A 90 19.03 33.79 20.87
N LYS A 91 18.35 34.88 20.47
CA LYS A 91 16.88 35.03 20.53
C LYS A 91 16.16 34.16 19.50
N SER A 92 16.72 34.01 18.30
CA SER A 92 16.20 33.12 17.25
C SER A 92 16.37 31.65 17.64
N THR A 93 17.50 31.27 18.23
CA THR A 93 17.71 29.91 18.76
C THR A 93 16.70 29.55 19.84
N GLN A 94 16.41 30.48 20.78
CA GLN A 94 15.37 30.28 21.79
C GLN A 94 13.98 30.07 21.17
N PHE A 95 13.66 30.82 20.12
CA PHE A 95 12.39 30.68 19.41
C PHE A 95 12.26 29.30 18.76
N PHE A 96 13.29 28.83 18.04
CA PHE A 96 13.28 27.51 17.39
C PHE A 96 13.21 26.37 18.40
N TYR A 97 13.93 26.47 19.51
CA TYR A 97 13.87 25.51 20.61
C TYR A 97 12.44 25.37 21.17
N THR A 98 11.81 26.48 21.55
CA THR A 98 10.43 26.47 22.06
C THR A 98 9.43 25.95 21.01
N MET A 99 9.62 26.31 19.74
CA MET A 99 8.81 25.82 18.65
C MET A 99 8.90 24.29 18.52
N MET A 100 10.12 23.72 18.51
CA MET A 100 10.32 22.27 18.41
C MET A 100 9.74 21.52 19.60
N LYS A 101 9.90 22.03 20.83
CA LYS A 101 9.24 21.44 22.02
C LYS A 101 7.73 21.38 21.85
N THR A 102 7.13 22.49 21.40
CA THR A 102 5.67 22.55 21.17
C THR A 102 5.25 21.51 20.12
N ILE A 103 6.01 21.41 19.02
CA ILE A 103 5.73 20.44 17.98
C ILE A 103 5.86 19.01 18.51
N ALA A 104 6.91 18.69 19.26
CA ALA A 104 7.15 17.36 19.81
C ALA A 104 6.03 16.91 20.76
N ILE A 105 5.57 17.80 21.66
CA ILE A 105 4.46 17.55 22.57
C ILE A 105 3.16 17.26 21.79
N ASP A 106 2.82 18.13 20.83
CA ASP A 106 1.58 17.98 20.07
C ASP A 106 1.64 16.78 19.11
N LEU A 107 2.82 16.45 18.58
CA LEU A 107 3.06 15.26 17.76
C LEU A 107 2.88 13.99 18.61
N ASP A 108 3.49 13.93 19.79
CA ASP A 108 3.33 12.78 20.68
C ASP A 108 1.87 12.61 21.10
N LYS A 109 1.19 13.69 21.49
CA LYS A 109 -0.24 13.63 21.85
C LYS A 109 -1.10 13.03 20.74
N ALA A 110 -0.77 13.25 19.47
CA ALA A 110 -1.51 12.74 18.32
C ALA A 110 -1.12 11.30 17.92
N THR A 111 0.10 10.85 18.26
CA THR A 111 0.69 9.64 17.65
C THR A 111 1.26 8.63 18.66
N GLY A 112 1.50 9.07 19.90
CA GLY A 112 2.21 8.34 20.95
C GLY A 112 3.62 7.92 20.53
N ALA A 113 4.31 8.75 19.73
CA ALA A 113 5.59 8.42 19.12
C ALA A 113 6.78 8.48 20.11
N LEU A 114 6.69 9.32 21.14
CA LEU A 114 7.77 9.57 22.09
C LEU A 114 7.59 8.75 23.38
N ASN A 115 6.43 8.10 23.56
CA ASN A 115 6.16 7.30 24.75
C ASN A 115 6.88 5.94 24.70
N MET A 116 7.94 5.81 25.51
CA MET A 116 8.74 4.59 25.68
C MET A 116 8.57 3.95 27.07
N SER A 117 7.50 4.25 27.79
CA SER A 117 7.27 3.77 29.17
C SER A 117 7.25 2.24 29.36
N LYS A 118 7.09 1.47 28.28
CA LYS A 118 7.07 0.00 28.28
C LYS A 118 8.38 -0.63 27.80
N VAL A 119 9.37 0.17 27.47
CA VAL A 119 10.67 -0.30 26.98
C VAL A 119 11.62 -0.44 28.16
N ASP A 120 12.29 -1.60 28.26
CA ASP A 120 13.36 -1.80 29.22
C ASP A 120 14.64 -1.12 28.71
N GLN A 121 15.26 -0.27 29.54
CA GLN A 121 16.41 0.58 29.18
C GLN A 121 16.24 1.33 27.84
N PRO A 122 15.34 2.34 27.80
CA PRO A 122 15.04 3.05 26.57
C PRO A 122 16.25 3.83 26.07
N ALA A 123 16.49 3.78 24.75
CA ALA A 123 17.57 4.46 24.07
C ALA A 123 17.07 5.28 22.87
N LEU A 124 17.65 6.47 22.67
CA LEU A 124 17.26 7.43 21.64
C LEU A 124 18.46 7.90 20.84
N LEU A 125 18.29 7.98 19.51
CA LEU A 125 19.25 8.59 18.59
C LEU A 125 18.66 9.84 17.95
N ASP A 126 19.35 10.97 18.04
CA ASP A 126 19.05 12.18 17.29
C ASP A 126 20.29 12.62 16.51
N MET A 127 20.28 12.45 15.19
CA MET A 127 21.43 12.74 14.34
C MET A 127 21.57 14.22 13.98
N CYS A 128 20.57 15.06 14.31
CA CYS A 128 20.53 16.48 13.95
C CYS A 128 19.86 17.31 15.06
N VAL A 129 20.36 17.15 16.29
CA VAL A 129 19.64 17.55 17.51
C VAL A 129 19.35 19.05 17.62
N ALA A 130 20.19 19.92 17.08
CA ALA A 130 20.10 21.36 17.33
C ALA A 130 18.77 21.96 16.82
N PRO A 131 18.07 22.79 17.64
CA PRO A 131 18.43 23.28 18.97
C PRO A 131 18.08 22.37 20.19
N GLY A 132 17.45 21.21 20.00
CA GLY A 132 17.29 20.17 21.04
C GLY A 132 15.87 19.95 21.56
N GLY A 133 14.87 20.59 20.96
CA GLY A 133 13.50 20.58 21.51
C GLY A 133 12.82 19.22 21.55
N PHE A 134 13.08 18.33 20.58
CA PHE A 134 12.51 16.97 20.56
C PHE A 134 13.12 16.07 21.64
N VAL A 135 14.46 16.09 21.77
CA VAL A 135 15.19 15.37 22.82
C VAL A 135 14.73 15.79 24.22
N ASP A 136 14.54 17.09 24.46
CA ASP A 136 14.06 17.60 25.76
C ASP A 136 12.71 17.02 26.18
N VAL A 137 11.79 16.93 25.22
CA VAL A 137 10.46 16.37 25.45
C VAL A 137 10.57 14.87 25.71
N ALA A 138 11.37 14.14 24.92
CA ALA A 138 11.59 12.71 25.13
C ALA A 138 12.20 12.41 26.50
N MET A 139 13.19 13.19 26.94
CA MET A 139 13.80 13.10 28.29
C MET A 139 12.77 13.33 29.39
N THR A 140 11.95 14.38 29.25
CA THR A 140 10.92 14.72 30.24
C THR A 140 9.89 13.60 30.37
N MET A 141 9.56 12.95 29.25
CA MET A 141 8.58 11.86 29.20
C MET A 141 9.13 10.52 29.67
N THR A 142 10.42 10.28 29.47
CA THR A 142 11.08 9.00 29.77
C THR A 142 12.33 9.26 30.61
N PRO A 143 12.18 9.46 31.94
CA PRO A 143 13.32 9.66 32.82
C PRO A 143 14.30 8.47 32.76
N GLY A 144 15.60 8.76 32.65
CA GLY A 144 16.65 7.73 32.56
C GLY A 144 16.88 7.16 31.16
N ILE A 145 16.27 7.74 30.13
CA ILE A 145 16.56 7.41 28.73
C ILE A 145 18.04 7.63 28.39
N HIS A 146 18.64 6.65 27.71
CA HIS A 146 19.98 6.80 27.14
C HIS A 146 19.88 7.56 25.81
N ILE A 147 20.63 8.66 25.66
CA ILE A 147 20.55 9.50 24.45
C ILE A 147 21.91 9.59 23.79
N ARG A 148 21.93 9.30 22.49
CA ARG A 148 23.01 9.66 21.60
C ARG A 148 22.54 10.79 20.69
N ALA A 149 23.21 11.93 20.75
CA ALA A 149 22.83 13.12 20.00
C ALA A 149 24.02 13.64 19.18
N MET A 150 23.76 14.01 17.93
CA MET A 150 24.74 14.58 17.02
C MET A 150 24.24 15.89 16.44
N SER A 151 25.15 16.82 16.12
CA SER A 151 24.82 18.06 15.42
C SER A 151 25.94 18.53 14.51
N LEU A 152 25.62 19.28 13.46
CA LEU A 152 26.65 19.91 12.63
C LEU A 152 27.44 20.94 13.47
N PRO A 153 28.79 20.95 13.40
CA PRO A 153 29.60 21.94 14.13
C PRO A 153 29.21 23.38 13.79
N VAL A 154 29.23 24.26 14.80
CA VAL A 154 28.82 25.67 14.65
C VAL A 154 29.76 26.41 13.69
N GLU A 155 31.04 26.10 13.74
CA GLU A 155 32.08 26.58 12.83
C GLU A 155 31.88 26.14 11.37
N GLN A 156 31.13 25.05 11.15
CA GLN A 156 30.69 24.57 9.83
C GLN A 156 29.28 25.08 9.48
N GLY A 157 28.83 26.17 10.11
CA GLY A 157 27.53 26.78 9.84
C GLY A 157 26.34 26.08 10.51
N GLY A 158 26.60 25.20 11.47
CA GLY A 158 25.62 24.56 12.34
C GLY A 158 24.93 25.51 13.33
N HIS A 159 24.09 24.96 14.19
CA HIS A 159 23.35 25.71 15.20
C HIS A 159 23.72 25.25 16.61
N ASP A 160 23.70 26.19 17.55
CA ASP A 160 23.96 25.92 18.96
C ASP A 160 22.83 25.08 19.59
N VAL A 161 23.19 24.20 20.52
CA VAL A 161 22.26 23.29 21.22
C VAL A 161 21.90 23.90 22.57
N LYS A 162 20.59 24.03 22.83
CA LYS A 162 20.07 24.71 24.03
C LYS A 162 19.89 23.82 25.24
N MET A 163 20.04 22.51 25.09
CA MET A 163 19.82 21.53 26.14
C MET A 163 20.77 21.78 27.31
N LEU A 164 20.22 21.98 28.51
CA LEU A 164 20.97 22.34 29.73
C LEU A 164 21.31 21.12 30.61
N ASP A 165 20.89 19.92 30.24
CA ASP A 165 21.17 18.71 31.02
C ASP A 165 22.54 18.15 30.66
N ALA A 166 23.46 18.15 31.63
CA ALA A 166 24.81 17.64 31.49
C ALA A 166 24.89 16.13 31.21
N GLN A 167 23.77 15.40 31.28
CA GLN A 167 23.70 13.97 30.97
C GLN A 167 23.60 13.66 29.48
N VAL A 168 23.30 14.65 28.62
CA VAL A 168 23.26 14.46 27.16
C VAL A 168 24.54 15.04 26.54
N ASN A 169 25.48 14.17 26.22
CA ASN A 169 26.67 14.55 25.46
C ASN A 169 26.30 14.68 23.98
N VAL A 170 26.51 15.85 23.37
CA VAL A 170 26.25 16.08 21.95
C VAL A 170 27.55 16.00 21.18
N GLU A 171 27.61 15.07 20.22
CA GLU A 171 28.74 14.95 19.30
C GLU A 171 28.58 15.95 18.15
N PHE A 172 29.51 16.90 18.01
CA PHE A 172 29.51 17.82 16.88
C PHE A 172 30.23 17.20 15.67
N ARG A 173 29.46 16.80 14.65
CA ARG A 173 29.96 16.11 13.45
C ARG A 173 29.04 16.29 12.24
N ASP A 174 29.63 16.38 11.06
CA ASP A 174 28.90 16.23 9.80
C ASP A 174 28.64 14.73 9.56
N ILE A 175 27.42 14.28 9.84
CA ILE A 175 27.05 12.86 9.65
C ILE A 175 27.17 12.41 8.20
N THR A 176 27.14 13.34 7.22
CA THR A 176 27.27 12.97 5.81
C THR A 176 28.69 12.53 5.45
N THR A 177 29.66 12.62 6.36
CA THR A 177 31.03 12.15 6.11
C THR A 177 31.32 10.77 6.70
N LEU A 178 30.35 10.11 7.34
CA LEU A 178 30.48 8.78 7.96
C LEU A 178 30.58 7.64 6.93
N ALA A 179 31.68 7.60 6.18
CA ALA A 179 31.88 6.67 5.07
C ALA A 179 31.81 5.20 5.54
N ALA A 180 32.49 4.83 6.63
CA ALA A 180 32.49 3.45 7.12
C ALA A 180 31.11 2.97 7.60
N ASP A 181 30.38 3.80 8.35
CA ASP A 181 29.02 3.47 8.77
C ASP A 181 28.09 3.32 7.55
N MET A 182 28.32 4.09 6.49
CA MET A 182 27.62 3.97 5.20
C MET A 182 28.16 2.85 4.29
N GLY A 183 29.05 1.98 4.79
CA GLY A 183 29.56 0.82 4.06
C GLY A 183 30.62 1.15 2.99
N ILE A 184 31.27 2.30 3.09
CA ILE A 184 32.29 2.77 2.17
C ILE A 184 33.68 2.60 2.79
N THR A 185 34.58 2.02 2.01
CA THR A 185 36.00 1.84 2.34
C THR A 185 36.87 2.85 1.60
N LYS A 186 38.15 2.93 1.95
CA LYS A 186 39.11 3.78 1.22
C LYS A 186 39.26 3.39 -0.26
N ASP A 187 39.10 2.10 -0.56
CA ASP A 187 39.23 1.56 -1.93
C ASP A 187 38.06 1.96 -2.83
N ASP A 188 36.94 2.41 -2.25
CA ASP A 188 35.78 2.89 -2.99
C ASP A 188 35.93 4.33 -3.49
N VAL A 189 36.94 5.09 -3.03
CA VAL A 189 37.12 6.48 -3.42
C VAL A 189 37.83 6.58 -4.78
N PRO A 190 37.26 7.28 -5.77
CA PRO A 190 37.92 7.48 -7.06
C PRO A 190 39.27 8.19 -6.93
N LEU A 191 40.27 7.74 -7.68
CA LEU A 191 41.64 8.31 -7.65
C LEU A 191 41.69 9.82 -7.95
N ASN A 192 40.74 10.33 -8.77
CA ASN A 192 40.66 11.73 -9.19
C ASN A 192 39.57 12.52 -8.43
N PHE A 193 39.23 12.12 -7.20
CA PHE A 193 38.18 12.78 -6.44
C PHE A 193 38.50 14.26 -6.14
N PRO A 194 37.59 15.21 -6.44
CA PRO A 194 37.90 16.64 -6.50
C PRO A 194 38.01 17.38 -5.15
N GLY A 195 38.13 16.68 -4.02
CA GLY A 195 38.18 17.33 -2.71
C GLY A 195 38.96 16.55 -1.64
N PRO A 196 39.37 17.20 -0.54
CA PRO A 196 40.03 16.53 0.57
C PRO A 196 39.12 15.47 1.22
N TYR A 197 39.75 14.43 1.75
CA TYR A 197 39.07 13.33 2.46
C TYR A 197 38.66 13.77 3.87
N ASP A 198 37.56 14.49 4.00
CA ASP A 198 36.91 14.67 5.31
C ASP A 198 36.01 13.47 5.67
N PHE A 199 36.10 12.39 4.89
CA PHE A 199 35.41 11.13 5.11
C PHE A 199 36.03 10.34 6.25
N LEU A 200 35.18 9.84 7.13
CA LEU A 200 35.59 8.95 8.19
C LEU A 200 35.40 7.49 7.78
N PHE A 201 36.53 6.80 7.60
CA PHE A 201 36.59 5.38 7.23
C PHE A 201 36.69 4.45 8.45
N GLU A 202 36.39 4.97 9.65
CA GLU A 202 36.24 4.20 10.88
C GLU A 202 34.80 4.32 11.35
N LYS A 203 34.19 3.22 11.78
CA LYS A 203 32.80 3.23 12.25
C LYS A 203 32.65 4.08 13.50
N VAL A 204 31.60 4.89 13.52
CA VAL A 204 31.19 5.71 14.67
C VAL A 204 30.14 5.01 15.50
N PHE A 205 29.31 4.19 14.85
CA PHE A 205 28.33 3.36 15.51
C PHE A 205 28.87 1.94 15.66
N ASP A 206 28.65 1.36 16.84
CA ASP A 206 28.95 -0.05 17.06
C ASP A 206 27.83 -0.90 16.43
N ASP A 207 28.18 -2.05 15.86
CA ASP A 207 27.21 -2.97 15.25
C ASP A 207 26.19 -3.51 16.26
N ILE A 208 26.54 -3.53 17.55
CA ILE A 208 25.64 -3.93 18.64
C ILE A 208 24.80 -2.77 19.20
N GLU A 209 25.09 -1.53 18.81
CA GLU A 209 24.40 -0.35 19.32
C GLU A 209 23.00 -0.25 18.72
N LYS A 210 21.98 -0.13 19.58
CA LYS A 210 20.58 -0.13 19.17
C LYS A 210 19.73 0.88 19.95
N PHE A 211 18.75 1.46 19.27
CA PHE A 211 17.85 2.50 19.76
C PHE A 211 16.38 2.11 19.60
N ASP A 212 15.52 2.66 20.44
CA ASP A 212 14.06 2.46 20.40
C ASP A 212 13.34 3.62 19.70
N LEU A 213 13.94 4.82 19.73
CA LEU A 213 13.43 6.02 19.09
C LEU A 213 14.55 6.71 18.30
N VAL A 214 14.29 7.01 17.04
CA VAL A 214 15.22 7.76 16.19
C VAL A 214 14.55 8.99 15.59
N PHE A 215 15.21 10.14 15.71
CA PHE A 215 14.85 11.37 15.01
C PHE A 215 15.67 11.54 13.73
N CYS A 216 14.97 11.83 12.63
CA CYS A 216 15.54 12.14 11.32
C CYS A 216 14.94 13.44 10.80
N ASP A 217 15.25 14.56 11.47
CA ASP A 217 14.72 15.88 11.16
C ASP A 217 15.76 16.87 10.61
N GLY A 218 16.96 16.38 10.33
CA GLY A 218 18.07 17.13 9.76
C GLY A 218 17.77 17.73 8.40
N GLN A 219 18.20 18.98 8.22
CA GLN A 219 18.10 19.71 6.95
C GLN A 219 19.44 20.31 6.56
N VAL A 220 19.68 20.41 5.25
CA VAL A 220 20.86 21.12 4.73
C VAL A 220 20.73 22.61 5.06
N LEU A 221 21.69 23.11 5.84
CA LEU A 221 21.76 24.52 6.19
C LEU A 221 22.38 25.33 5.05
N ARG A 222 21.79 26.47 4.72
CA ARG A 222 22.33 27.40 3.71
C ARG A 222 23.67 28.03 4.13
N THR A 223 23.93 28.05 5.43
CA THR A 223 25.15 28.57 6.06
C THR A 223 26.29 27.57 6.10
N HIS A 224 26.05 26.28 5.81
CA HIS A 224 27.08 25.26 5.88
C HIS A 224 27.97 25.34 4.62
N PRO A 225 29.28 25.67 4.77
CA PRO A 225 30.20 25.73 3.64
C PRO A 225 30.45 24.33 3.09
N ARG A 226 30.33 24.15 1.77
CA ARG A 226 30.48 22.86 1.10
C ARG A 226 31.24 23.02 -0.21
N ALA A 227 31.86 21.92 -0.64
CA ALA A 227 32.50 21.84 -1.95
C ALA A 227 31.45 21.80 -3.08
N GLU A 228 31.78 22.39 -4.23
CA GLU A 228 30.86 22.51 -5.38
C GLU A 228 30.31 21.15 -5.85
N TRP A 229 31.12 20.09 -5.83
CA TRP A 229 30.73 18.75 -6.29
C TRP A 229 29.56 18.14 -5.47
N ARG A 230 29.46 18.48 -4.17
CA ARG A 230 28.43 17.91 -3.30
C ARG A 230 27.23 18.82 -3.06
N GLU A 231 27.34 20.11 -3.37
CA GLU A 231 26.26 21.09 -3.18
C GLU A 231 24.91 20.62 -3.76
N PRO A 232 24.81 20.17 -5.04
CA PRO A 232 23.53 19.72 -5.60
C PRO A 232 23.05 18.37 -5.05
N ARG A 233 23.92 17.62 -4.36
CA ARG A 233 23.66 16.24 -3.90
C ARG A 233 23.47 16.16 -2.38
N GLU A 234 23.79 17.22 -1.65
CA GLU A 234 23.88 17.20 -0.19
C GLU A 234 22.57 16.83 0.50
N ALA A 235 21.45 17.38 0.02
CA ALA A 235 20.14 17.03 0.56
C ALA A 235 19.86 15.52 0.42
N THR A 236 20.29 14.93 -0.70
CA THR A 236 20.19 13.49 -0.90
C THR A 236 21.09 12.72 0.05
N ARG A 237 22.36 13.11 0.17
CA ARG A 237 23.34 12.49 1.08
C ARG A 237 22.85 12.52 2.52
N LEU A 238 22.35 13.66 2.99
CA LEU A 238 21.85 13.84 4.36
C LEU A 238 20.61 12.99 4.65
N THR A 239 19.62 12.97 3.76
CA THR A 239 18.43 12.13 3.95
C THR A 239 18.77 10.64 3.94
N LEU A 240 19.63 10.18 3.02
CA LEU A 240 20.02 8.77 2.93
C LEU A 240 20.81 8.32 4.17
N THR A 241 21.71 9.18 4.67
CA THR A 241 22.48 8.90 5.89
C THR A 241 21.57 8.73 7.09
N GLN A 242 20.65 9.69 7.32
CA GLN A 242 19.70 9.61 8.43
C GLN A 242 18.79 8.37 8.33
N ALA A 243 18.28 8.05 7.14
CA ALA A 243 17.41 6.90 6.95
C ALA A 243 18.15 5.56 7.16
N ALA A 244 19.36 5.42 6.60
CA ALA A 244 20.15 4.20 6.69
C ALA A 244 20.60 3.92 8.11
N LEU A 245 21.30 4.86 8.76
CA LEU A 245 21.79 4.69 10.13
C LEU A 245 20.63 4.56 11.12
N GLY A 246 19.58 5.37 10.93
CA GLY A 246 18.40 5.32 11.77
C GLY A 246 17.70 3.97 11.76
N LEU A 247 17.52 3.35 10.58
CA LEU A 247 16.89 2.04 10.48
C LEU A 247 17.82 0.89 10.90
N GLU A 248 19.10 0.96 10.53
CA GLU A 248 20.10 -0.07 10.84
C GLU A 248 20.32 -0.23 12.36
N HIS A 249 20.31 0.88 13.10
CA HIS A 249 20.47 0.88 14.55
C HIS A 249 19.14 0.90 15.31
N LEU A 250 18.00 0.68 14.65
CA LEU A 250 16.71 0.58 15.34
C LEU A 250 16.47 -0.84 15.86
N ARG A 251 15.94 -0.98 17.08
CA ARG A 251 15.41 -2.26 17.58
C ARG A 251 14.12 -2.64 16.86
N ASN A 252 13.88 -3.94 16.72
CA ASN A 252 12.60 -4.43 16.22
C ASN A 252 11.45 -3.95 17.12
N GLY A 253 10.42 -3.34 16.54
CA GLY A 253 9.33 -2.69 17.27
C GLY A 253 9.57 -1.20 17.58
N GLY A 254 10.74 -0.65 17.27
CA GLY A 254 11.09 0.75 17.50
C GLY A 254 10.31 1.76 16.66
N THR A 255 10.58 3.04 16.91
CA THR A 255 9.92 4.18 16.27
C THR A 255 10.93 5.10 15.57
N MET A 256 10.60 5.55 14.36
CA MET A 256 11.30 6.63 13.66
C MET A 256 10.35 7.80 13.43
N VAL A 257 10.84 9.01 13.70
CA VAL A 257 10.14 10.26 13.39
C VAL A 257 10.98 11.06 12.39
N ILE A 258 10.46 11.21 11.18
CA ILE A 258 11.20 11.73 10.03
C ILE A 258 10.54 13.01 9.54
N LEU A 259 11.32 14.09 9.39
CA LEU A 259 10.84 15.35 8.81
C LEU A 259 10.78 15.23 7.28
N MET A 260 9.61 15.48 6.71
CA MET A 260 9.30 15.32 5.30
C MET A 260 8.80 16.63 4.68
N HIS A 261 8.92 16.75 3.36
CA HIS A 261 8.53 17.94 2.60
C HIS A 261 7.86 17.58 1.28
N LYS A 262 6.84 18.35 0.90
CA LYS A 262 6.10 18.18 -0.36
C LYS A 262 5.52 16.76 -0.48
N LEU A 263 4.30 16.59 0.03
CA LEU A 263 3.59 15.30 0.01
C LEU A 263 3.46 14.72 -1.41
N ASP A 264 3.40 15.60 -2.40
CA ASP A 264 3.29 15.29 -3.83
C ASP A 264 4.62 14.94 -4.51
N SER A 265 5.75 14.97 -3.80
CA SER A 265 7.05 14.56 -4.38
C SER A 265 7.22 13.05 -4.35
N TRP A 266 7.85 12.48 -5.38
CA TRP A 266 8.20 11.06 -5.44
C TRP A 266 9.00 10.62 -4.22
N ARG A 267 10.00 11.42 -3.82
CA ARG A 267 10.84 11.12 -2.65
C ARG A 267 10.03 10.96 -1.36
N SER A 268 9.04 11.84 -1.14
CA SER A 268 8.17 11.72 0.02
C SER A 268 7.28 10.50 -0.07
N PHE A 269 6.66 10.29 -1.22
CA PHE A 269 5.80 9.14 -1.46
C PHE A 269 6.55 7.82 -1.29
N ASP A 270 7.69 7.64 -1.96
CA ASP A 270 8.52 6.43 -1.89
C ASP A 270 8.90 6.12 -0.44
N LEU A 271 9.40 7.10 0.32
CA LEU A 271 9.78 6.85 1.71
C LEU A 271 8.58 6.45 2.58
N ILE A 272 7.44 7.13 2.43
CA ILE A 272 6.19 6.77 3.14
C ILE A 272 5.75 5.36 2.76
N HIS A 273 5.79 5.02 1.47
CA HIS A 273 5.39 3.73 0.95
C HIS A 273 6.30 2.62 1.50
N GLN A 274 7.63 2.77 1.43
CA GLN A 274 8.55 1.75 1.95
C GLN A 274 8.39 1.55 3.46
N PHE A 275 8.28 2.62 4.25
CA PHE A 275 8.02 2.47 5.69
C PHE A 275 6.68 1.79 5.97
N SER A 276 5.65 2.06 5.16
CA SER A 276 4.35 1.42 5.35
C SER A 276 4.42 -0.11 5.20
N ARG A 277 5.38 -0.65 4.44
CA ARG A 277 5.54 -2.10 4.23
C ARG A 277 6.15 -2.83 5.42
N MET A 278 6.73 -2.10 6.38
CA MET A 278 7.43 -2.68 7.54
C MET A 278 7.05 -2.03 8.87
N ALA A 279 6.10 -1.09 8.89
CA ALA A 279 5.76 -0.31 10.06
C ALA A 279 4.31 0.19 10.03
N THR A 280 3.78 0.51 11.21
CA THR A 280 2.57 1.34 11.33
C THR A 280 2.93 2.79 11.05
N VAL A 281 2.38 3.38 9.99
CA VAL A 281 2.72 4.73 9.54
C VAL A 281 1.59 5.72 9.84
N LYS A 282 1.95 6.88 10.41
CA LYS A 282 1.08 8.06 10.51
C LYS A 282 1.81 9.29 9.97
N LEU A 283 1.08 10.17 9.29
CA LEU A 283 1.58 11.47 8.89
C LEU A 283 1.05 12.55 9.83
N TYR A 284 1.92 13.43 10.32
CA TYR A 284 1.56 14.49 11.23
C TYR A 284 1.99 15.86 10.72
N LYS A 285 1.04 16.80 10.63
CA LYS A 285 1.33 18.19 10.24
C LYS A 285 0.86 19.14 11.32
N HIS A 286 1.82 19.79 11.98
CA HIS A 286 1.51 20.72 13.06
C HIS A 286 0.69 21.93 12.56
N TYR A 287 -0.52 22.11 13.11
CA TYR A 287 -1.51 23.08 12.62
C TYR A 287 -1.04 24.55 12.68
N ARG A 288 -0.21 24.91 13.67
CA ARG A 288 0.35 26.27 13.83
C ARG A 288 1.67 26.48 13.10
N HIS A 289 2.70 25.70 13.45
CA HIS A 289 4.07 25.94 13.00
C HIS A 289 4.37 25.42 11.59
N HIS A 290 3.62 24.43 11.10
CA HIS A 290 3.77 23.89 9.73
C HIS A 290 2.62 24.31 8.79
N LYS A 291 1.71 25.19 9.25
CA LYS A 291 0.50 25.61 8.51
C LYS A 291 0.75 26.00 7.05
N ILE A 292 1.76 26.86 6.85
CA ILE A 292 2.08 27.47 5.55
C ILE A 292 3.31 26.83 4.89
N ARG A 293 3.91 25.81 5.52
CA ARG A 293 5.10 25.13 5.02
C ARG A 293 4.70 23.82 4.36
N SER A 294 5.53 23.32 3.44
CA SER A 294 5.36 21.97 2.90
C SER A 294 5.77 20.87 3.89
N SER A 295 6.32 21.24 5.05
CA SER A 295 6.86 20.31 6.04
C SER A 295 5.77 19.56 6.81
N PHE A 296 6.03 18.29 7.10
CA PHE A 296 5.22 17.39 7.93
C PHE A 296 6.14 16.28 8.47
N TYR A 297 5.65 15.47 9.40
CA TYR A 297 6.40 14.35 9.96
C TYR A 297 5.81 13.03 9.49
N LEU A 298 6.65 12.12 9.06
CA LEU A 298 6.36 10.70 8.99
C LEU A 298 6.69 10.10 10.36
N VAL A 299 5.69 9.48 10.99
CA VAL A 299 5.84 8.74 12.24
C VAL A 299 5.64 7.27 11.92
N ALA A 300 6.73 6.50 11.92
CA ALA A 300 6.73 5.07 11.68
C ALA A 300 6.98 4.34 13.00
N LYS A 301 6.02 3.53 13.46
CA LYS A 301 6.06 2.80 14.73
C LYS A 301 6.04 1.29 14.49
N ASN A 302 6.47 0.52 15.49
CA ASN A 302 6.50 -0.94 15.44
C ASN A 302 7.31 -1.45 14.23
N ILE A 303 8.39 -0.75 13.90
CA ILE A 303 9.17 -1.02 12.68
C ILE A 303 9.80 -2.42 12.78
N GLN A 304 9.60 -3.23 11.75
CA GLN A 304 10.24 -4.54 11.62
C GLN A 304 11.70 -4.40 11.12
N ALA A 305 12.54 -3.75 11.93
CA ALA A 305 13.89 -3.30 11.57
C ALA A 305 14.85 -4.43 11.17
N GLU A 306 14.61 -5.66 11.65
CA GLU A 306 15.45 -6.82 11.36
C GLU A 306 14.97 -7.67 10.17
N SER A 307 13.83 -7.31 9.58
CA SER A 307 13.26 -8.00 8.42
C SER A 307 14.22 -7.97 7.21
N ALA A 308 14.10 -8.99 6.34
CA ALA A 308 14.87 -9.02 5.09
C ALA A 308 14.66 -7.74 4.26
N PHE A 309 13.40 -7.27 4.20
CA PHE A 309 13.04 -6.04 3.52
C PHE A 309 13.72 -4.80 4.12
N ALA A 310 13.74 -4.65 5.45
CA ALA A 310 14.44 -3.53 6.09
C ALA A 310 15.95 -3.54 5.79
N LYS A 311 16.58 -4.73 5.80
CA LYS A 311 18.01 -4.89 5.45
C LYS A 311 18.28 -4.52 3.99
N GLU A 312 17.42 -4.94 3.07
CA GLU A 312 17.49 -4.55 1.65
C GLU A 312 17.36 -3.03 1.48
N MET A 313 16.46 -2.39 2.22
CA MET A 313 16.29 -0.93 2.22
C MET A 313 17.55 -0.20 2.70
N VAL A 314 18.15 -0.62 3.82
CA VAL A 314 19.41 -0.05 4.31
C VAL A 314 20.53 -0.20 3.28
N ALA A 315 20.69 -1.40 2.71
CA ALA A 315 21.70 -1.66 1.68
C ALA A 315 21.49 -0.77 0.43
N MET A 316 20.25 -0.63 -0.01
CA MET A 316 19.88 0.26 -1.12
C MET A 316 20.22 1.72 -0.81
N TRP A 317 19.89 2.23 0.38
CA TRP A 317 20.20 3.61 0.77
C TRP A 317 21.70 3.87 0.87
N LYS A 318 22.48 2.91 1.38
CA LYS A 318 23.95 2.99 1.40
C LYS A 318 24.54 3.02 -0.02
N GLN A 319 24.02 2.20 -0.92
CA GLN A 319 24.44 2.23 -2.33
C GLN A 319 24.08 3.55 -3.01
N ARG A 320 22.88 4.09 -2.76
CA ARG A 320 22.47 5.41 -3.27
C ARG A 320 23.32 6.54 -2.69
N TYR A 321 23.73 6.43 -1.42
CA TYR A 321 24.65 7.38 -0.80
C TYR A 321 26.03 7.34 -1.47
N LYS A 322 26.53 6.14 -1.81
CA LYS A 322 27.77 5.97 -2.58
C LYS A 322 27.68 6.69 -3.94
N ILE A 323 26.60 6.49 -4.70
CA ILE A 323 26.39 7.19 -5.98
C ILE A 323 26.31 8.70 -5.77
N ALA A 324 25.54 9.16 -4.78
CA ALA A 324 25.41 10.58 -4.46
C ALA A 324 26.73 11.24 -4.00
N THR A 325 27.70 10.45 -3.52
CA THR A 325 28.98 10.93 -3.00
C THR A 325 30.11 10.79 -4.02
N PHE A 326 30.20 9.68 -4.73
CA PHE A 326 31.34 9.33 -5.59
C PHE A 326 30.96 9.02 -7.05
N GLY A 327 29.68 8.88 -7.36
CA GLY A 327 29.22 8.53 -8.70
C GLY A 327 29.24 9.71 -9.67
N THR A 328 29.16 9.42 -10.97
CA THR A 328 29.08 10.44 -12.03
C THR A 328 27.74 11.18 -11.99
N ASP A 329 27.61 12.29 -12.73
CA ASP A 329 26.33 12.97 -12.89
C ASP A 329 25.29 12.08 -13.59
N GLU A 330 25.71 11.21 -14.52
CA GLU A 330 24.80 10.25 -15.16
C GLU A 330 24.30 9.19 -14.16
N GLU A 331 25.18 8.62 -13.34
CA GLU A 331 24.78 7.63 -12.32
C GLU A 331 23.82 8.25 -11.30
N TYR A 332 24.08 9.49 -10.88
CA TYR A 332 23.19 10.23 -9.98
C TYR A 332 21.84 10.55 -10.62
N ALA A 333 21.82 10.94 -11.90
CA ALA A 333 20.58 11.18 -12.63
C ALA A 333 19.76 9.89 -12.80
N GLU A 334 20.41 8.78 -13.14
CA GLU A 334 19.73 7.49 -13.32
C GLU A 334 19.16 6.96 -12.00
N MET A 335 19.87 7.14 -10.89
CA MET A 335 19.38 6.80 -9.54
C MET A 335 18.05 7.50 -9.21
N HIS A 336 17.83 8.69 -9.76
CA HIS A 336 16.61 9.49 -9.58
C HIS A 336 15.58 9.32 -10.70
N ARG A 337 15.87 8.51 -11.73
CA ARG A 337 14.95 8.32 -12.85
C ARG A 337 13.76 7.46 -12.43
N VAL A 338 12.57 8.02 -12.56
CA VAL A 338 11.29 7.35 -12.24
C VAL A 338 10.33 7.60 -13.39
N THR A 339 9.70 6.55 -13.92
CA THR A 339 8.73 6.68 -15.01
C THR A 339 7.32 6.89 -14.47
N ARG A 340 6.44 7.47 -15.29
CA ARG A 340 5.02 7.63 -14.94
C ARG A 340 4.35 6.29 -14.62
N GLU A 341 4.67 5.25 -15.39
CA GLU A 341 4.13 3.90 -15.18
C GLU A 341 4.54 3.36 -13.80
N THR A 342 5.82 3.54 -13.41
CA THR A 342 6.27 3.16 -12.06
C THR A 342 5.48 3.91 -10.98
N VAL A 343 5.27 5.22 -11.14
CA VAL A 343 4.52 6.02 -10.17
C VAL A 343 3.08 5.52 -10.04
N LEU A 344 2.39 5.26 -11.15
CA LEU A 344 1.01 4.79 -11.13
C LEU A 344 0.87 3.42 -10.47
N VAL A 345 1.75 2.47 -10.81
CA VAL A 345 1.77 1.14 -10.20
C VAL A 345 1.98 1.21 -8.68
N GLU A 346 2.90 2.06 -8.23
CA GLU A 346 3.19 2.18 -6.80
C GLU A 346 2.08 2.93 -6.05
N LEU A 347 1.44 3.94 -6.66
CA LEU A 347 0.27 4.62 -6.07
C LEU A 347 -0.92 3.69 -5.89
N GLU A 348 -1.17 2.82 -6.87
CA GLU A 348 -2.23 1.79 -6.80
C GLU A 348 -1.97 0.85 -5.61
N LYS A 349 -0.75 0.31 -5.49
CA LYS A 349 -0.33 -0.52 -4.35
C LYS A 349 -0.45 0.19 -3.01
N PHE A 350 -0.09 1.48 -2.94
CA PHE A 350 -0.15 2.23 -1.68
C PHE A 350 -1.59 2.51 -1.22
N GLY A 351 -2.51 2.75 -2.18
CA GLY A 351 -3.93 3.00 -1.92
C GLY A 351 -4.63 1.82 -1.22
N GLU A 352 -4.05 0.61 -1.28
CA GLU A 352 -4.62 -0.60 -0.70
C GLU A 352 -4.83 -0.54 0.83
N LYS A 353 -4.10 0.32 1.54
CA LYS A 353 -4.20 0.43 3.00
C LYS A 353 -5.46 1.15 3.50
N HIS A 354 -6.19 1.85 2.62
CA HIS A 354 -7.43 2.55 2.99
C HIS A 354 -8.70 1.73 2.78
N TYR A 355 -8.57 0.48 2.30
CA TYR A 355 -9.69 -0.40 2.00
C TYR A 355 -10.63 -0.67 3.16
N ALA A 356 -10.19 -0.58 4.43
CA ALA A 356 -11.05 -0.82 5.59
C ALA A 356 -11.89 0.39 6.02
N THR A 357 -11.67 1.58 5.46
CA THR A 357 -12.47 2.77 5.85
C THR A 357 -13.91 2.57 5.40
N PRO A 358 -14.92 2.57 6.29
CA PRO A 358 -16.30 2.26 5.91
C PRO A 358 -16.79 3.13 4.75
N HIS A 359 -17.40 2.48 3.76
CA HIS A 359 -18.00 3.17 2.64
C HIS A 359 -19.17 4.04 3.14
N PRO A 360 -19.43 5.24 2.59
CA PRO A 360 -20.51 6.11 3.07
C PRO A 360 -21.89 5.44 3.17
N GLU A 361 -22.24 4.57 2.22
CA GLU A 361 -23.48 3.78 2.25
C GLU A 361 -23.56 2.74 3.38
N TRP A 362 -22.45 2.47 4.08
CA TRP A 362 -22.32 1.48 5.15
C TRP A 362 -22.01 2.10 6.53
N VAL A 363 -21.96 3.42 6.62
CA VAL A 363 -21.82 4.14 7.91
C VAL A 363 -23.13 4.06 8.70
N ASP A 364 -23.11 3.50 9.93
CA ASP A 364 -24.30 3.27 10.78
C ASP A 364 -25.30 2.23 10.21
N PHE A 365 -24.78 1.22 9.50
CA PHE A 365 -25.57 0.07 9.07
C PHE A 365 -26.16 -0.71 10.26
N PRO A 366 -27.41 -1.22 10.20
CA PRO A 366 -28.38 -1.11 9.09
C PRO A 366 -29.29 0.13 9.18
N ASN A 367 -29.05 1.04 10.13
CA ASN A 367 -29.95 2.16 10.43
C ASN A 367 -29.97 3.23 9.33
N ASN A 368 -28.95 3.24 8.47
CA ASN A 368 -28.76 4.21 7.38
C ASN A 368 -29.31 3.73 6.01
N LEU A 369 -29.94 2.55 5.94
CA LEU A 369 -30.41 1.98 4.67
C LEU A 369 -31.58 2.79 4.06
N PRO A 370 -31.67 2.89 2.72
CA PRO A 370 -32.79 3.56 2.06
C PRO A 370 -34.14 2.95 2.48
N PRO A 371 -35.22 3.76 2.69
CA PRO A 371 -36.52 3.25 3.08
C PRO A 371 -37.04 2.14 2.16
N GLY A 372 -37.46 1.02 2.74
CA GLY A 372 -37.94 -0.15 2.00
C GLY A 372 -36.85 -1.19 1.67
N THR A 373 -35.58 -0.87 1.86
CA THR A 373 -34.48 -1.84 1.76
C THR A 373 -34.56 -2.80 2.94
N LYS A 374 -34.70 -4.10 2.68
CA LYS A 374 -34.61 -5.14 3.70
C LYS A 374 -33.27 -5.88 3.52
N PRO A 375 -32.38 -5.90 4.52
CA PRO A 375 -31.20 -6.76 4.46
C PRO A 375 -31.65 -8.20 4.24
N SER A 376 -31.17 -8.83 3.18
CA SER A 376 -31.36 -10.26 2.96
C SER A 376 -30.27 -11.00 3.74
N LEU A 377 -30.61 -11.53 4.91
CA LEU A 377 -29.68 -12.35 5.70
C LEU A 377 -29.72 -13.83 5.30
N GLY A 378 -30.31 -14.14 4.13
CA GLY A 378 -30.66 -15.48 3.68
C GLY A 378 -29.46 -16.36 3.34
N MET A 379 -28.68 -16.78 4.33
CA MET A 379 -27.86 -17.99 4.27
C MET A 379 -28.68 -19.15 4.84
N THR A 380 -29.90 -19.33 4.33
CA THR A 380 -30.77 -20.41 4.79
C THR A 380 -30.31 -21.74 4.21
N ARG A 381 -30.64 -22.82 4.91
CA ARG A 381 -30.50 -24.22 4.46
C ARG A 381 -31.78 -24.73 3.80
N ASP A 382 -32.79 -23.86 3.68
CA ASP A 382 -34.06 -24.19 3.05
C ASP A 382 -33.87 -24.41 1.55
N HIS A 383 -34.62 -25.36 1.00
CA HIS A 383 -34.70 -25.63 -0.42
C HIS A 383 -36.05 -25.13 -0.93
N ASP A 384 -36.03 -23.93 -1.51
CA ASP A 384 -37.23 -23.24 -1.94
C ASP A 384 -37.66 -23.68 -3.35
N PRO A 385 -38.96 -23.60 -3.68
CA PRO A 385 -39.41 -23.86 -5.05
C PRO A 385 -38.75 -22.91 -6.06
N ILE A 386 -38.31 -23.47 -7.19
CA ILE A 386 -37.71 -22.68 -8.27
C ILE A 386 -38.72 -21.66 -8.81
N ILE A 387 -38.39 -20.38 -8.69
CA ILE A 387 -39.15 -19.29 -9.29
C ILE A 387 -38.73 -19.15 -10.76
N PRO A 388 -39.64 -19.30 -11.74
CA PRO A 388 -39.32 -19.11 -13.16
C PRO A 388 -38.86 -17.68 -13.45
N GLN A 389 -37.99 -17.52 -14.44
CA GLN A 389 -37.54 -16.22 -14.92
C GLN A 389 -37.49 -16.20 -16.44
N GLU A 390 -38.04 -15.15 -17.04
CA GLU A 390 -38.03 -14.99 -18.49
C GLU A 390 -36.58 -14.96 -19.03
N GLY A 391 -36.34 -15.76 -20.08
CA GLY A 391 -35.04 -15.89 -20.71
C GLY A 391 -34.08 -16.89 -20.04
N LEU A 392 -34.49 -17.57 -18.96
CA LEU A 392 -33.75 -18.65 -18.33
C LEU A 392 -34.58 -19.92 -18.20
N ASP A 393 -33.98 -21.04 -18.61
CA ASP A 393 -34.41 -22.38 -18.24
C ASP A 393 -33.68 -22.74 -16.93
N ILE A 394 -34.45 -22.94 -15.86
CA ILE A 394 -33.93 -23.25 -14.52
C ILE A 394 -34.52 -24.58 -14.06
N TYR A 395 -33.66 -25.54 -13.77
CA TYR A 395 -34.06 -26.88 -13.36
C TYR A 395 -32.98 -27.53 -12.51
N GLU A 396 -33.36 -28.57 -11.78
CA GLU A 396 -32.44 -29.31 -10.92
C GLU A 396 -32.20 -30.73 -11.46
N ILE A 397 -30.99 -31.23 -11.25
CA ILE A 397 -30.61 -32.62 -11.50
C ILE A 397 -29.89 -33.18 -10.28
N ASN A 398 -30.04 -34.48 -10.04
CA ASN A 398 -29.27 -35.19 -9.03
C ASN A 398 -28.12 -35.94 -9.68
N VAL A 399 -26.92 -35.75 -9.15
CA VAL A 399 -25.70 -36.42 -9.61
C VAL A 399 -25.21 -37.34 -8.49
N PRO A 400 -25.04 -38.65 -8.75
CA PRO A 400 -24.47 -39.55 -7.76
C PRO A 400 -22.97 -39.29 -7.61
N VAL A 401 -22.54 -38.95 -6.40
CA VAL A 401 -21.13 -38.82 -6.01
C VAL A 401 -20.67 -40.07 -5.25
N ARG A 402 -19.50 -40.02 -4.58
CA ARG A 402 -19.01 -41.14 -3.75
C ARG A 402 -20.09 -41.75 -2.85
N ASN A 403 -20.04 -43.07 -2.71
CA ASN A 403 -21.06 -43.87 -2.01
C ASN A 403 -22.48 -43.73 -2.59
N ASN A 404 -22.59 -43.34 -3.87
CA ASN A 404 -23.86 -43.15 -4.58
C ASN A 404 -24.80 -42.13 -3.89
N THR A 405 -24.21 -41.17 -3.15
CA THR A 405 -24.98 -40.09 -2.53
C THR A 405 -25.42 -39.11 -3.63
N PRO A 406 -26.71 -38.78 -3.75
CA PRO A 406 -27.14 -37.78 -4.72
C PRO A 406 -26.77 -36.37 -4.23
N ILE A 407 -26.15 -35.58 -5.10
CA ILE A 407 -25.93 -34.15 -4.90
C ILE A 407 -26.75 -33.39 -5.93
N THR A 408 -27.58 -32.47 -5.46
CA THR A 408 -28.41 -31.62 -6.33
C THR A 408 -27.55 -30.56 -7.00
N LEU A 409 -27.73 -30.40 -8.31
CA LEU A 409 -27.24 -29.26 -9.06
C LEU A 409 -28.43 -28.45 -9.55
N ARG A 410 -28.45 -27.14 -9.27
CA ARG A 410 -29.37 -26.23 -9.93
C ARG A 410 -28.71 -25.63 -11.17
N ILE A 411 -29.32 -25.89 -12.31
CA ILE A 411 -28.82 -25.50 -13.62
C ILE A 411 -29.58 -24.27 -14.10
N TYR A 412 -28.84 -23.26 -14.52
CA TYR A 412 -29.32 -22.04 -15.14
C TYR A 412 -28.77 -21.97 -16.56
N ARG A 413 -29.67 -21.93 -17.54
CA ARG A 413 -29.32 -21.86 -18.96
C ARG A 413 -30.17 -20.82 -19.65
N ARG A 414 -29.57 -20.00 -20.51
CA ARG A 414 -30.33 -19.05 -21.32
C ARG A 414 -31.26 -19.79 -22.30
N THR A 415 -32.54 -19.45 -22.29
CA THR A 415 -33.56 -20.09 -23.14
C THR A 415 -33.21 -19.95 -24.63
N ALA A 416 -33.63 -20.94 -25.44
CA ALA A 416 -33.44 -21.02 -26.89
C ALA A 416 -31.98 -21.16 -27.37
N GLN A 417 -31.03 -21.47 -26.48
CA GLN A 417 -29.68 -21.90 -26.86
C GLN A 417 -29.60 -23.43 -26.84
N ASN A 418 -29.62 -24.06 -28.02
CA ASN A 418 -29.51 -25.52 -28.16
C ASN A 418 -28.06 -26.02 -28.33
N ASN A 419 -27.12 -25.13 -28.61
CA ASN A 419 -25.70 -25.48 -28.81
C ASN A 419 -25.01 -25.76 -27.46
N ALA A 420 -23.99 -26.61 -27.47
CA ALA A 420 -23.15 -26.82 -26.29
C ALA A 420 -22.43 -25.52 -25.89
N LEU A 421 -22.51 -25.13 -24.61
CA LEU A 421 -21.94 -23.88 -24.07
C LEU A 421 -20.77 -24.15 -23.13
N PRO A 422 -19.89 -23.18 -22.86
CA PRO A 422 -18.99 -23.24 -21.71
C PRO A 422 -19.74 -23.52 -20.40
N LEU A 423 -19.08 -24.16 -19.45
CA LEU A 423 -19.63 -24.49 -18.13
C LEU A 423 -19.05 -23.56 -17.07
N PHE A 424 -19.91 -23.04 -16.20
CA PHE A 424 -19.54 -22.39 -14.94
C PHE A 424 -20.13 -23.19 -13.77
N LEU A 425 -19.30 -23.95 -13.06
CA LEU A 425 -19.68 -24.59 -11.80
C LEU A 425 -19.50 -23.61 -10.64
N TYR A 426 -20.55 -23.47 -9.84
CA TYR A 426 -20.63 -22.48 -8.77
C TYR A 426 -20.82 -23.14 -7.41
N MET A 427 -19.98 -22.77 -6.44
CA MET A 427 -20.06 -23.22 -5.05
C MET A 427 -20.51 -22.05 -4.17
N HIS A 428 -21.62 -22.24 -3.45
CA HIS A 428 -22.21 -21.18 -2.63
C HIS A 428 -21.39 -20.86 -1.36
N GLY A 429 -21.60 -19.68 -0.80
CA GLY A 429 -21.04 -19.25 0.49
C GLY A 429 -21.76 -19.83 1.72
N GLY A 430 -21.44 -19.33 2.92
CA GLY A 430 -22.10 -19.75 4.17
C GLY A 430 -21.21 -20.46 5.18
N GLY A 431 -19.90 -20.20 5.15
CA GLY A 431 -18.97 -20.68 6.17
C GLY A 431 -18.97 -22.21 6.34
N TYR A 432 -19.25 -22.96 5.26
CA TYR A 432 -19.36 -24.43 5.20
C TYR A 432 -20.53 -25.04 5.99
N VAL A 433 -21.31 -24.21 6.69
CA VAL A 433 -22.30 -24.63 7.70
C VAL A 433 -23.71 -24.17 7.36
N THR A 434 -23.82 -23.06 6.63
CA THR A 434 -25.08 -22.47 6.21
C THR A 434 -25.10 -22.26 4.69
N GLY A 435 -26.24 -21.77 4.19
CA GLY A 435 -26.45 -21.55 2.77
C GLY A 435 -26.97 -22.79 2.03
N GLY A 436 -27.04 -22.65 0.71
CA GLY A 436 -27.59 -23.64 -0.21
C GLY A 436 -27.75 -23.02 -1.60
N LEU A 437 -28.56 -23.64 -2.44
CA LEU A 437 -28.85 -23.17 -3.80
C LEU A 437 -29.39 -21.72 -3.82
N GLU A 438 -29.98 -21.28 -2.70
CA GLU A 438 -30.74 -20.03 -2.60
C GLU A 438 -29.84 -18.83 -2.29
N THR A 439 -28.66 -19.10 -1.71
CA THR A 439 -27.76 -18.07 -1.18
C THR A 439 -27.25 -17.12 -2.24
N ASP A 440 -26.90 -17.67 -3.41
CA ASP A 440 -26.31 -16.92 -4.53
C ASP A 440 -27.19 -17.02 -5.79
N ASP A 441 -28.46 -17.40 -5.66
CA ASP A 441 -29.40 -17.64 -6.79
C ASP A 441 -29.56 -16.39 -7.68
N VAL A 442 -29.65 -15.20 -7.07
CA VAL A 442 -29.73 -13.92 -7.80
C VAL A 442 -28.48 -13.69 -8.66
N THR A 443 -27.29 -13.96 -8.11
CA THR A 443 -26.01 -13.83 -8.83
C THR A 443 -25.92 -14.87 -9.95
N CYS A 444 -26.31 -16.12 -9.68
CA CYS A 444 -26.35 -17.21 -10.65
C CYS A 444 -27.25 -16.90 -11.85
N ARG A 445 -28.46 -16.39 -11.59
CA ARG A 445 -29.41 -15.93 -12.63
C ARG A 445 -28.83 -14.80 -13.46
N ALA A 446 -28.26 -13.78 -12.81
CA ALA A 446 -27.70 -12.63 -13.51
C ALA A 446 -26.55 -13.03 -14.46
N LEU A 447 -25.66 -13.92 -14.00
CA LEU A 447 -24.57 -14.47 -14.81
C LEU A 447 -25.11 -15.27 -16.00
N ALA A 448 -25.99 -16.25 -15.77
CA ALA A 448 -26.51 -17.12 -16.83
C ALA A 448 -27.35 -16.35 -17.88
N LEU A 449 -28.01 -15.26 -17.47
CA LEU A 449 -28.81 -14.45 -18.38
C LEU A 449 -27.94 -13.60 -19.32
N LYS A 450 -26.80 -13.12 -18.83
CA LYS A 450 -25.94 -12.13 -19.52
C LYS A 450 -24.72 -12.75 -20.19
N ILE A 451 -24.22 -13.87 -19.67
CA ILE A 451 -23.03 -14.57 -20.15
C ILE A 451 -23.47 -15.88 -20.81
N PRO A 452 -22.95 -16.24 -22.00
CA PRO A 452 -23.34 -17.45 -22.72
C PRO A 452 -22.71 -18.71 -22.11
N VAL A 453 -23.07 -19.04 -20.87
CA VAL A 453 -22.62 -20.21 -20.10
C VAL A 453 -23.81 -21.06 -19.64
N VAL A 454 -23.59 -22.36 -19.43
CA VAL A 454 -24.42 -23.12 -18.49
C VAL A 454 -23.84 -22.87 -17.11
N LEU A 455 -24.64 -22.33 -16.19
CA LEU A 455 -24.23 -22.18 -14.80
C LEU A 455 -24.87 -23.29 -13.97
N ALA A 456 -24.07 -24.02 -13.21
CA ALA A 456 -24.51 -25.12 -12.37
C ALA A 456 -24.07 -24.88 -10.92
N SER A 457 -25.03 -24.54 -10.05
CA SER A 457 -24.80 -24.33 -8.62
C SER A 457 -24.86 -25.66 -7.86
N VAL A 458 -23.90 -25.91 -6.99
CA VAL A 458 -23.72 -27.19 -6.28
C VAL A 458 -24.29 -27.11 -4.87
N GLU A 459 -25.24 -28.00 -4.54
CA GLU A 459 -25.78 -28.17 -3.20
C GLU A 459 -24.94 -29.17 -2.39
N TYR A 460 -23.72 -28.77 -2.01
CA TYR A 460 -22.82 -29.64 -1.25
C TYR A 460 -23.30 -29.83 0.20
N ARG A 461 -22.99 -30.98 0.80
CA ARG A 461 -23.39 -31.26 2.19
C ARG A 461 -22.65 -30.37 3.18
N LEU A 462 -23.38 -29.88 4.19
CA LEU A 462 -22.92 -28.89 5.15
C LEU A 462 -22.49 -29.51 6.49
N ALA A 463 -21.54 -28.84 7.13
CA ALA A 463 -21.25 -29.04 8.54
C ALA A 463 -22.35 -28.39 9.41
N PRO A 464 -22.51 -28.80 10.68
CA PRO A 464 -21.75 -29.82 11.39
C PRO A 464 -22.21 -31.27 11.13
N GLU A 465 -23.32 -31.49 10.41
CA GLU A 465 -23.84 -32.84 10.12
C GLU A 465 -22.86 -33.64 9.26
N HIS A 466 -22.23 -32.94 8.31
CA HIS A 466 -21.22 -33.48 7.42
C HIS A 466 -19.93 -32.64 7.51
N LYS A 467 -19.14 -32.88 8.55
CA LYS A 467 -17.86 -32.20 8.76
C LYS A 467 -16.88 -32.42 7.60
N PHE A 468 -15.83 -31.60 7.57
CA PHE A 468 -14.71 -31.78 6.65
C PHE A 468 -14.22 -33.24 6.63
N PRO A 469 -13.94 -33.83 5.44
CA PRO A 469 -13.90 -33.18 4.12
C PRO A 469 -15.19 -33.33 3.28
N VAL A 470 -16.33 -33.73 3.86
CA VAL A 470 -17.48 -34.22 3.07
C VAL A 470 -18.00 -33.23 2.01
N GLY A 471 -18.34 -32.00 2.38
CA GLY A 471 -18.85 -31.01 1.41
C GLY A 471 -17.84 -30.62 0.33
N PHE A 472 -16.55 -30.58 0.68
CA PHE A 472 -15.46 -30.35 -0.27
C PHE A 472 -15.33 -31.52 -1.25
N GLU A 473 -15.44 -32.74 -0.76
CA GLU A 473 -15.39 -33.97 -1.54
C GLU A 473 -16.59 -34.13 -2.49
N ASP A 474 -17.79 -33.76 -2.03
CA ASP A 474 -18.98 -33.69 -2.88
C ASP A 474 -18.75 -32.73 -4.06
N SER A 475 -18.25 -31.53 -3.76
CA SER A 475 -17.97 -30.51 -4.76
C SER A 475 -16.91 -30.98 -5.76
N PHE A 476 -15.85 -31.65 -5.30
CA PHE A 476 -14.82 -32.18 -6.19
C PHE A 476 -15.33 -33.34 -7.06
N ASP A 477 -16.17 -34.21 -6.52
CA ASP A 477 -16.82 -35.28 -7.28
C ASP A 477 -17.72 -34.72 -8.40
N ILE A 478 -18.45 -33.63 -8.13
CA ILE A 478 -19.22 -32.90 -9.14
C ILE A 478 -18.32 -32.32 -10.22
N VAL A 479 -17.19 -31.71 -9.87
CA VAL A 479 -16.23 -31.17 -10.85
C VAL A 479 -15.72 -32.29 -11.76
N ARG A 480 -15.39 -33.47 -11.21
CA ARG A 480 -14.97 -34.64 -11.99
C ARG A 480 -16.08 -35.18 -12.88
N TRP A 481 -17.30 -35.29 -12.34
CA TRP A 481 -18.47 -35.72 -13.12
C TRP A 481 -18.75 -34.76 -14.29
N ALA A 482 -18.73 -33.45 -14.05
CA ALA A 482 -18.96 -32.44 -15.07
C ALA A 482 -17.88 -32.45 -16.16
N ALA A 483 -16.62 -32.74 -15.80
CA ALA A 483 -15.52 -32.92 -16.74
C ALA A 483 -15.66 -34.19 -17.60
N SER A 484 -16.38 -35.20 -17.12
CA SER A 484 -16.59 -36.46 -17.85
C SER A 484 -17.48 -36.28 -19.10
N SER A 485 -17.42 -37.24 -20.02
CA SER A 485 -18.30 -37.25 -21.20
C SER A 485 -19.78 -37.29 -20.82
N GLU A 486 -20.13 -38.00 -19.75
CA GLU A 486 -21.51 -38.08 -19.26
C GLU A 486 -22.01 -36.71 -18.79
N GLY A 487 -21.24 -36.03 -17.93
CA GLY A 487 -21.57 -34.69 -17.43
C GLY A 487 -21.70 -33.69 -18.56
N GLN A 488 -20.76 -33.69 -19.52
CA GLN A 488 -20.80 -32.79 -20.68
C GLN A 488 -22.04 -33.01 -21.56
N ILE A 489 -22.44 -34.26 -21.78
CA ILE A 489 -23.66 -34.60 -22.53
C ILE A 489 -24.90 -34.15 -21.74
N LYS A 490 -24.95 -34.46 -20.44
CA LYS A 490 -26.12 -34.20 -19.58
C LYS A 490 -26.39 -32.71 -19.43
N LEU A 491 -25.34 -31.90 -19.30
CA LEU A 491 -25.43 -30.43 -19.20
C LEU A 491 -25.49 -29.73 -20.56
N ASN A 492 -25.24 -30.46 -21.65
CA ASN A 492 -25.05 -29.93 -22.99
C ASN A 492 -24.01 -28.78 -22.99
N THR A 493 -22.78 -29.13 -22.61
CA THR A 493 -21.65 -28.21 -22.46
C THR A 493 -20.44 -28.63 -23.30
N ASP A 494 -19.63 -27.65 -23.70
CA ASP A 494 -18.35 -27.82 -24.37
C ASP A 494 -17.27 -27.12 -23.56
N LEU A 495 -16.51 -27.91 -22.80
CA LEU A 495 -15.48 -27.42 -21.88
C LEU A 495 -14.24 -26.85 -22.60
N SER A 496 -14.06 -27.15 -23.90
CA SER A 496 -12.98 -26.54 -24.69
C SER A 496 -13.20 -25.04 -24.92
N ARG A 497 -14.45 -24.59 -24.83
CA ARG A 497 -14.86 -23.19 -24.92
C ARG A 497 -14.81 -22.45 -23.58
N GLY A 498 -14.62 -23.18 -22.48
CA GLY A 498 -14.49 -22.64 -21.13
C GLY A 498 -15.01 -23.60 -20.07
N PHE A 499 -14.19 -23.82 -19.05
CA PHE A 499 -14.54 -24.56 -17.84
C PHE A 499 -14.17 -23.71 -16.62
N ILE A 500 -15.16 -23.00 -16.10
CA ILE A 500 -15.02 -22.04 -15.02
C ILE A 500 -15.45 -22.69 -13.70
N LEU A 501 -14.61 -22.59 -12.68
CA LEU A 501 -15.02 -22.84 -11.30
C LEU A 501 -15.13 -21.51 -10.55
N GLY A 502 -16.07 -21.40 -9.62
CA GLY A 502 -16.12 -20.20 -8.79
C GLY A 502 -17.07 -20.32 -7.62
N GLY A 503 -17.01 -19.33 -6.76
CA GLY A 503 -17.89 -19.29 -5.60
C GLY A 503 -17.72 -18.06 -4.74
N THR A 504 -18.57 -17.97 -3.73
CA THR A 504 -18.54 -16.92 -2.72
C THR A 504 -18.00 -17.45 -1.40
N SER A 505 -17.12 -16.72 -0.71
CA SER A 505 -16.69 -17.01 0.65
C SER A 505 -16.14 -18.44 0.82
N ALA A 506 -16.80 -19.29 1.60
CA ALA A 506 -16.51 -20.72 1.71
C ALA A 506 -16.50 -21.47 0.35
N GLY A 507 -17.36 -21.10 -0.59
CA GLY A 507 -17.35 -21.65 -1.95
C GLY A 507 -16.15 -21.20 -2.77
N ALA A 508 -15.63 -19.99 -2.55
CA ALA A 508 -14.35 -19.55 -3.11
C ALA A 508 -13.16 -20.32 -2.51
N ASN A 509 -13.23 -20.68 -1.21
CA ASN A 509 -12.26 -21.59 -0.59
C ASN A 509 -12.25 -22.96 -1.30
N PHE A 510 -13.43 -23.55 -1.53
CA PHE A 510 -13.57 -24.82 -2.26
C PHE A 510 -13.02 -24.69 -3.69
N THR A 511 -13.35 -23.61 -4.38
CA THR A 511 -12.82 -23.32 -5.72
C THR A 511 -11.28 -23.34 -5.73
N ALA A 512 -10.64 -22.69 -4.75
CA ALA A 512 -9.18 -22.63 -4.68
C ALA A 512 -8.59 -24.02 -4.40
N GLY A 513 -9.08 -24.73 -3.38
CA GLY A 513 -8.58 -26.07 -3.04
C GLY A 513 -8.80 -27.08 -4.15
N ILE A 514 -9.99 -27.09 -4.77
CA ILE A 514 -10.33 -28.00 -5.87
C ILE A 514 -9.48 -27.70 -7.11
N SER A 515 -9.22 -26.44 -7.44
CA SER A 515 -8.41 -26.12 -8.63
C SER A 515 -6.96 -26.60 -8.48
N HIS A 516 -6.41 -26.57 -7.26
CA HIS A 516 -5.10 -27.16 -6.98
C HIS A 516 -5.13 -28.69 -7.09
N LEU A 517 -6.13 -29.36 -6.49
CA LEU A 517 -6.25 -30.82 -6.58
C LEU A 517 -6.51 -31.29 -8.01
N ALA A 518 -7.35 -30.61 -8.76
CA ALA A 518 -7.63 -30.92 -10.16
C ALA A 518 -6.35 -30.84 -11.02
N ARG A 519 -5.48 -29.86 -10.76
CA ARG A 519 -4.16 -29.78 -11.40
C ARG A 519 -3.28 -30.96 -10.99
N ASP A 520 -3.17 -31.24 -9.70
CA ASP A 520 -2.28 -32.26 -9.13
C ASP A 520 -2.69 -33.68 -9.55
N GLU A 521 -4.00 -33.93 -9.68
CA GLU A 521 -4.58 -35.19 -10.17
C GLU A 521 -4.64 -35.27 -11.71
N GLY A 522 -4.28 -34.20 -12.42
CA GLY A 522 -4.26 -34.19 -13.88
C GLY A 522 -5.66 -34.24 -14.54
N LEU A 523 -6.65 -33.57 -13.94
CA LEU A 523 -8.02 -33.48 -14.46
C LEU A 523 -8.03 -33.04 -15.93
N SER A 524 -8.79 -33.76 -16.75
CA SER A 524 -8.97 -33.46 -18.17
C SER A 524 -10.44 -33.59 -18.57
N PRO A 525 -11.05 -32.57 -19.21
CA PRO A 525 -10.47 -31.27 -19.57
C PRO A 525 -10.04 -30.42 -18.37
N ARG A 526 -9.02 -29.58 -18.55
CA ARG A 526 -8.51 -28.71 -17.48
C ARG A 526 -9.47 -27.55 -17.20
N ILE A 527 -9.50 -27.11 -15.95
CA ILE A 527 -10.16 -25.86 -15.54
C ILE A 527 -9.47 -24.71 -16.30
N THR A 528 -10.25 -23.91 -17.01
CA THR A 528 -9.72 -22.79 -17.80
C THR A 528 -9.59 -21.53 -16.96
N SER A 529 -10.55 -21.30 -16.07
CA SER A 529 -10.69 -20.04 -15.35
C SER A 529 -11.28 -20.24 -13.96
N VAL A 530 -10.94 -19.36 -13.01
CA VAL A 530 -11.48 -19.39 -11.65
C VAL A 530 -12.05 -18.03 -11.23
N VAL A 531 -13.12 -18.04 -10.42
CA VAL A 531 -13.78 -16.84 -9.89
C VAL A 531 -13.84 -16.91 -8.37
N PHE A 532 -13.30 -15.90 -7.70
CA PHE A 532 -13.27 -15.80 -6.25
C PHE A 532 -14.03 -14.56 -5.77
N LEU A 533 -15.13 -14.75 -5.05
CA LEU A 533 -15.95 -13.66 -4.51
C LEU A 533 -15.88 -13.66 -2.99
N ALA A 534 -15.33 -12.61 -2.37
CA ALA A 534 -15.09 -12.53 -0.92
C ALA A 534 -14.45 -13.80 -0.33
N GLY A 535 -13.45 -14.36 -1.01
CA GLY A 535 -12.93 -15.68 -0.69
C GLY A 535 -12.15 -15.77 0.62
N SER A 536 -12.09 -16.98 1.19
CA SER A 536 -11.21 -17.30 2.31
C SER A 536 -10.17 -18.36 1.92
N PHE A 537 -8.89 -18.14 2.25
CA PHE A 537 -7.77 -18.91 1.69
C PHE A 537 -6.73 -19.38 2.73
N CYS A 538 -6.91 -19.02 4.00
CA CYS A 538 -6.03 -19.50 5.07
C CYS A 538 -6.73 -19.48 6.43
N HIS A 539 -6.47 -20.50 7.25
CA HIS A 539 -6.85 -20.45 8.65
C HIS A 539 -5.93 -19.47 9.43
N PRO A 540 -6.45 -18.58 10.30
CA PRO A 540 -5.66 -17.52 10.94
C PRO A 540 -4.42 -18.02 11.71
N ASP A 541 -4.52 -19.21 12.30
CA ASP A 541 -3.48 -19.80 13.15
C ASP A 541 -2.30 -20.43 12.39
N VAL A 542 -2.40 -20.57 11.07
CA VAL A 542 -1.36 -21.21 10.23
C VAL A 542 -0.96 -20.35 9.05
N ARG A 543 -1.08 -19.03 9.18
CA ARG A 543 -0.56 -18.07 8.20
C ARG A 543 0.92 -18.37 7.93
N PRO A 544 1.36 -18.47 6.66
CA PRO A 544 2.77 -18.68 6.36
C PRO A 544 3.65 -17.59 6.97
N GLU A 545 4.71 -17.97 7.69
CA GLU A 545 5.58 -17.05 8.42
C GLU A 545 6.10 -15.90 7.54
N LYS A 546 6.53 -16.24 6.32
CA LYS A 546 7.00 -15.28 5.29
C LYS A 546 5.97 -14.23 4.87
N TYR A 547 4.68 -14.44 5.18
CA TYR A 547 3.58 -13.57 4.78
C TYR A 547 2.81 -12.98 5.97
N LEU A 548 3.27 -13.16 7.22
CA LEU A 548 2.57 -12.61 8.39
C LEU A 548 2.36 -11.10 8.30
N GLY A 549 3.36 -10.35 7.82
CA GLY A 549 3.26 -8.89 7.59
C GLY A 549 2.36 -8.48 6.41
N ARG A 550 1.83 -9.44 5.64
CA ARG A 550 0.96 -9.21 4.47
C ARG A 550 -0.48 -9.67 4.71
N ILE A 551 -0.77 -10.40 5.79
CA ILE A 551 -2.12 -10.90 6.13
C ILE A 551 -2.54 -10.32 7.48
N LEU A 552 -2.88 -9.03 7.50
CA LEU A 552 -3.11 -8.25 8.72
C LEU A 552 -4.60 -8.06 9.01
N SER A 553 -5.45 -8.01 7.98
CA SER A 553 -6.89 -7.71 8.06
C SER A 553 -7.63 -8.56 9.09
N VAL A 554 -7.23 -9.82 9.27
CA VAL A 554 -7.87 -10.78 10.20
C VAL A 554 -7.67 -10.42 11.68
N ASP A 555 -6.63 -9.64 11.99
CA ASP A 555 -6.32 -9.15 13.34
C ASP A 555 -6.71 -7.66 13.49
N GLU A 556 -6.67 -6.89 12.41
CA GLU A 556 -7.00 -5.44 12.40
C GLU A 556 -8.51 -5.17 12.37
N ILE A 557 -9.28 -5.97 11.65
CA ILE A 557 -10.71 -5.75 11.39
C ILE A 557 -11.53 -6.67 12.31
N ASN A 558 -11.98 -6.12 13.44
CA ASN A 558 -12.65 -6.90 14.49
C ASN A 558 -14.17 -6.70 14.54
N ASP A 559 -14.69 -5.67 13.88
CA ASP A 559 -16.07 -5.18 13.99
C ASP A 559 -16.76 -4.99 12.63
N ALA A 560 -16.22 -5.59 11.56
CA ALA A 560 -16.87 -5.55 10.25
C ALA A 560 -18.27 -6.20 10.30
N PRO A 561 -19.31 -5.55 9.72
CA PRO A 561 -20.62 -6.16 9.55
C PRO A 561 -20.53 -7.48 8.77
N GLY A 562 -21.35 -8.47 9.14
CA GLY A 562 -21.44 -9.76 8.46
C GLY A 562 -20.39 -10.79 8.87
N LEU A 563 -19.10 -10.43 8.95
CA LEU A 563 -18.03 -11.36 9.31
C LEU A 563 -17.04 -10.75 10.30
N THR A 564 -16.84 -11.43 11.43
CA THR A 564 -15.86 -11.06 12.46
C THR A 564 -14.85 -12.19 12.69
N ARG A 565 -13.73 -11.90 13.36
CA ARG A 565 -12.79 -12.93 13.80
C ARG A 565 -13.45 -14.03 14.63
N LYS A 566 -14.36 -13.66 15.55
CA LYS A 566 -15.10 -14.65 16.35
C LYS A 566 -15.99 -15.55 15.48
N SER A 567 -16.64 -14.98 14.46
CA SER A 567 -17.44 -15.76 13.51
C SER A 567 -16.58 -16.73 12.71
N ILE A 568 -15.39 -16.29 12.27
CA ILE A 568 -14.41 -17.13 11.59
C ILE A 568 -14.04 -18.35 12.45
N ASP A 569 -13.67 -18.13 13.71
CA ASP A 569 -13.26 -19.21 14.62
C ASP A 569 -14.44 -20.17 14.90
N TYR A 570 -15.66 -19.62 15.01
CA TYR A 570 -16.88 -20.41 15.19
C TYR A 570 -17.16 -21.35 14.00
N PHE A 571 -17.15 -20.82 12.76
CA PHE A 571 -17.35 -21.65 11.56
C PHE A 571 -16.24 -22.68 11.37
N ALA A 572 -14.98 -22.31 11.65
CA ALA A 572 -13.85 -23.25 11.59
C ALA A 572 -14.03 -24.43 12.55
N GLY A 573 -14.48 -24.16 13.79
CA GLY A 573 -14.75 -25.20 14.79
C GLY A 573 -15.87 -26.16 14.39
N LEU A 574 -16.94 -25.65 13.76
CA LEU A 574 -18.04 -26.49 13.27
C LEU A 574 -17.64 -27.32 12.04
N TYR A 575 -16.91 -26.70 11.10
CA TYR A 575 -16.45 -27.37 9.88
C TYR A 575 -15.45 -28.50 10.20
N GLY A 576 -14.56 -28.26 11.19
CA GLY A 576 -13.72 -29.30 11.77
C GLY A 576 -12.55 -29.76 10.90
N ALA A 577 -12.12 -28.97 9.93
CA ALA A 577 -10.92 -29.25 9.15
C ALA A 577 -9.64 -28.91 9.96
N PRO A 578 -8.56 -29.69 9.87
CA PRO A 578 -7.27 -29.30 10.43
C PRO A 578 -6.79 -27.98 9.80
N PRO A 579 -6.37 -26.96 10.59
CA PRO A 579 -5.92 -25.67 10.05
C PRO A 579 -4.85 -25.80 8.95
N THR A 580 -3.93 -26.74 9.12
CA THR A 580 -2.81 -27.03 8.20
C THR A 580 -3.21 -27.78 6.94
N ASP A 581 -4.46 -28.26 6.82
CA ASP A 581 -4.90 -28.96 5.62
C ASP A 581 -4.99 -27.96 4.46
N LYS A 582 -4.25 -28.23 3.38
CA LYS A 582 -4.15 -27.35 2.19
C LYS A 582 -5.51 -27.13 1.52
N ARG A 583 -6.48 -28.03 1.71
CA ARG A 583 -7.86 -27.89 1.19
C ARG A 583 -8.66 -26.80 1.92
N LEU A 584 -8.41 -26.61 3.21
CA LEU A 584 -8.97 -25.49 4.00
C LEU A 584 -8.10 -24.23 3.86
N SER A 585 -6.78 -24.38 3.81
CA SER A 585 -5.83 -23.29 3.71
C SER A 585 -5.05 -23.33 2.38
N PRO A 586 -5.67 -22.99 1.23
CA PRO A 586 -5.02 -23.02 -0.08
C PRO A 586 -3.71 -22.22 -0.17
N LEU A 587 -3.50 -21.19 0.65
CA LEU A 587 -2.21 -20.49 0.73
C LEU A 587 -1.02 -21.37 1.18
N LEU A 588 -1.30 -22.59 1.67
CA LEU A 588 -0.29 -23.58 2.06
C LEU A 588 0.11 -24.53 0.93
N PHE A 589 -0.49 -24.45 -0.26
CA PHE A 589 0.03 -25.22 -1.41
C PHE A 589 1.44 -24.75 -1.78
N ASP A 590 2.31 -25.70 -2.13
CA ASP A 590 3.73 -25.39 -2.40
C ASP A 590 3.90 -24.63 -3.72
N SER A 591 2.93 -24.76 -4.62
CA SER A 591 2.86 -24.03 -5.88
C SER A 591 1.41 -23.69 -6.22
N HIS A 592 1.21 -22.45 -6.70
CA HIS A 592 -0.05 -21.96 -7.23
C HIS A 592 -0.09 -21.96 -8.78
N ALA A 593 0.99 -22.42 -9.43
CA ALA A 593 1.08 -22.43 -10.88
C ALA A 593 0.11 -23.41 -11.51
N GLY A 594 -0.48 -23.05 -12.66
CA GLY A 594 -1.23 -23.98 -13.51
C GLY A 594 -2.57 -24.47 -12.95
N ILE A 595 -3.13 -23.82 -11.92
CA ILE A 595 -4.48 -24.14 -11.42
C ILE A 595 -5.59 -23.71 -12.38
N ALA A 596 -5.32 -22.70 -13.22
CA ALA A 596 -6.16 -22.17 -14.28
C ALA A 596 -5.29 -21.31 -15.22
N LYS A 597 -5.89 -20.75 -16.29
CA LYS A 597 -5.24 -19.73 -17.14
C LYS A 597 -5.56 -18.31 -16.66
N LYS A 598 -6.80 -18.10 -16.21
CA LYS A 598 -7.30 -16.79 -15.77
C LYS A 598 -7.99 -16.87 -14.41
N ALA A 599 -7.88 -15.81 -13.61
CA ALA A 599 -8.61 -15.67 -12.35
C ALA A 599 -9.28 -14.30 -12.23
N TYR A 600 -10.52 -14.28 -11.74
CA TYR A 600 -11.19 -13.04 -11.36
C TYR A 600 -11.42 -13.00 -9.85
N PHE A 601 -11.13 -11.86 -9.23
CA PHE A 601 -11.34 -11.63 -7.80
C PHE A 601 -12.29 -10.44 -7.58
N ALA A 602 -13.27 -10.62 -6.70
CA ALA A 602 -14.01 -9.53 -6.06
C ALA A 602 -13.70 -9.57 -4.55
N ILE A 603 -12.99 -8.55 -4.07
CA ILE A 603 -12.42 -8.49 -2.71
C ILE A 603 -13.13 -7.39 -1.93
N CYS A 604 -13.65 -7.71 -0.74
CA CYS A 604 -14.24 -6.72 0.15
C CYS A 604 -13.15 -6.01 0.97
N GLY A 605 -13.20 -4.68 1.07
CA GLY A 605 -12.16 -3.89 1.71
C GLY A 605 -12.27 -3.83 3.24
N TRP A 606 -13.49 -3.82 3.78
CA TRP A 606 -13.76 -3.87 5.22
C TRP A 606 -14.10 -5.30 5.65
N ASP A 607 -13.15 -6.20 5.42
CA ASP A 607 -13.34 -7.65 5.59
C ASP A 607 -12.10 -8.26 6.24
N PRO A 608 -12.23 -9.05 7.33
CA PRO A 608 -11.09 -9.73 7.94
C PRO A 608 -10.36 -10.68 6.97
N ARG A 609 -10.98 -11.12 5.86
CA ARG A 609 -10.38 -11.97 4.82
C ARG A 609 -9.76 -11.21 3.65
N ARG A 610 -9.76 -9.87 3.66
CA ARG A 610 -9.23 -9.04 2.57
C ARG A 610 -7.81 -9.41 2.17
N ASP A 611 -6.90 -9.45 3.13
CA ASP A 611 -5.47 -9.52 2.83
C ASP A 611 -5.05 -10.91 2.31
N GLU A 612 -5.70 -11.99 2.74
CA GLU A 612 -5.43 -13.33 2.19
C GLU A 612 -5.89 -13.46 0.72
N ALA A 613 -6.95 -12.74 0.33
CA ALA A 613 -7.39 -12.69 -1.07
C ALA A 613 -6.43 -11.88 -1.95
N ILE A 614 -5.99 -10.71 -1.47
CA ILE A 614 -4.97 -9.88 -2.16
C ILE A 614 -3.68 -10.67 -2.32
N LEU A 615 -3.24 -11.36 -1.27
CA LEU A 615 -2.04 -12.19 -1.31
C LEU A 615 -2.17 -13.32 -2.33
N LEU A 616 -3.29 -14.05 -2.36
CA LEU A 616 -3.48 -15.12 -3.34
C LEU A 616 -3.46 -14.58 -4.77
N ASP A 617 -4.12 -13.44 -5.05
CA ASP A 617 -4.07 -12.78 -6.36
C ASP A 617 -2.63 -12.49 -6.80
N GLN A 618 -1.83 -11.88 -5.92
CA GLN A 618 -0.41 -11.58 -6.16
C GLN A 618 0.40 -12.85 -6.42
N LEU A 619 0.21 -13.91 -5.62
CA LEU A 619 0.90 -15.19 -5.80
C LEU A 619 0.54 -15.88 -7.12
N LEU A 620 -0.70 -15.72 -7.61
CA LEU A 620 -1.11 -16.24 -8.92
C LEU A 620 -0.47 -15.45 -10.07
N GLN A 621 -0.39 -14.12 -9.95
CA GLN A 621 0.31 -13.28 -10.93
C GLN A 621 1.81 -13.63 -11.00
N GLU A 622 2.47 -13.84 -9.85
CA GLU A 622 3.89 -14.20 -9.77
C GLU A 622 4.22 -15.50 -10.54
N VAL A 623 3.29 -16.46 -10.57
CA VAL A 623 3.43 -17.72 -11.32
C VAL A 623 2.86 -17.66 -12.74
N GLY A 624 2.52 -16.47 -13.22
CA GLY A 624 2.14 -16.21 -14.61
C GLY A 624 0.66 -16.43 -14.96
N LEU A 625 -0.24 -16.55 -13.97
CA LEU A 625 -1.68 -16.51 -14.26
C LEU A 625 -2.11 -15.07 -14.56
N SER A 626 -2.96 -14.92 -15.56
CA SER A 626 -3.58 -13.61 -15.84
C SER A 626 -4.74 -13.40 -14.87
N THR A 627 -4.65 -12.38 -14.03
CA THR A 627 -5.71 -12.09 -13.05
C THR A 627 -6.34 -10.71 -13.27
N ARG A 628 -7.59 -10.57 -12.83
CA ARG A 628 -8.26 -9.27 -12.68
C ARG A 628 -8.92 -9.23 -11.30
N SER A 629 -8.60 -8.23 -10.52
CA SER A 629 -9.16 -8.03 -9.19
C SER A 629 -9.92 -6.69 -9.12
N HIS A 630 -11.05 -6.70 -8.40
CA HIS A 630 -11.74 -5.50 -7.97
C HIS A 630 -11.79 -5.50 -6.45
N ILE A 631 -11.21 -4.47 -5.84
CA ILE A 631 -11.24 -4.30 -4.38
C ILE A 631 -12.25 -3.21 -4.04
N TYR A 632 -13.25 -3.60 -3.25
CA TYR A 632 -14.38 -2.76 -2.87
C TYR A 632 -14.12 -2.11 -1.51
N SER A 633 -13.44 -0.96 -1.54
CA SER A 633 -13.10 -0.17 -0.35
C SER A 633 -14.31 0.09 0.55
N GLY A 634 -14.17 -0.21 1.83
CA GLY A 634 -15.14 0.11 2.87
C GLY A 634 -16.39 -0.76 2.88
N LEU A 635 -16.49 -1.75 2.00
CA LEU A 635 -17.61 -2.67 1.92
C LEU A 635 -17.31 -3.97 2.68
N PRO A 636 -18.28 -4.49 3.45
CA PRO A 636 -18.07 -5.69 4.26
C PRO A 636 -18.16 -6.98 3.44
N HIS A 637 -17.81 -8.10 4.09
CA HIS A 637 -17.82 -9.44 3.52
C HIS A 637 -19.18 -9.79 2.89
N GLY A 638 -19.19 -10.08 1.59
CA GLY A 638 -20.40 -10.52 0.87
C GLY A 638 -21.53 -9.48 0.81
N PHE A 639 -21.21 -8.18 0.87
CA PHE A 639 -22.20 -7.10 0.94
C PHE A 639 -23.29 -7.14 -0.14
N TRP A 640 -22.97 -7.67 -1.33
CA TRP A 640 -23.91 -7.83 -2.44
C TRP A 640 -25.01 -8.85 -2.15
N THR A 641 -24.72 -9.89 -1.38
CA THR A 641 -25.71 -10.91 -0.98
C THR A 641 -26.66 -10.32 0.06
N SER A 642 -26.12 -9.54 1.00
CA SER A 642 -26.94 -8.95 2.08
C SER A 642 -27.77 -7.75 1.62
N CYS A 643 -27.27 -6.97 0.69
CA CYS A 643 -27.89 -5.73 0.23
C CYS A 643 -27.82 -5.59 -1.30
N PRO A 644 -28.49 -6.48 -2.06
CA PRO A 644 -28.37 -6.53 -3.53
C PRO A 644 -28.89 -5.26 -4.22
N ASP A 645 -29.79 -4.51 -3.57
CA ASP A 645 -30.43 -3.33 -4.15
C ASP A 645 -29.58 -2.05 -4.09
N LEU A 646 -28.51 -2.02 -3.29
CA LEU A 646 -27.65 -0.84 -3.15
C LEU A 646 -26.92 -0.51 -4.47
N PRO A 647 -26.69 0.78 -4.78
CA PRO A 647 -25.87 1.20 -5.92
C PRO A 647 -24.51 0.49 -6.00
N VAL A 648 -23.80 0.36 -4.88
CA VAL A 648 -22.52 -0.36 -4.82
C VAL A 648 -22.64 -1.84 -5.19
N SER A 649 -23.75 -2.50 -4.84
CA SER A 649 -23.99 -3.93 -5.15
C SER A 649 -24.34 -4.11 -6.62
N LYS A 650 -25.09 -3.16 -7.21
CA LYS A 650 -25.36 -3.11 -8.64
C LYS A 650 -24.10 -2.87 -9.45
N LYS A 651 -23.21 -1.99 -8.97
CA LYS A 651 -21.88 -1.80 -9.56
C LYS A 651 -21.04 -3.07 -9.49
N TRP A 652 -20.97 -3.72 -8.33
CA TRP A 652 -20.29 -5.01 -8.18
C TRP A 652 -20.79 -6.04 -9.19
N LEU A 653 -22.10 -6.15 -9.39
CA LEU A 653 -22.66 -7.09 -10.36
C LEU A 653 -22.22 -6.77 -11.80
N GLN A 654 -22.12 -5.49 -12.17
CA GLN A 654 -21.61 -5.09 -13.49
C GLN A 654 -20.14 -5.46 -13.66
N ASP A 655 -19.32 -5.18 -12.65
CA ASP A 655 -17.89 -5.53 -12.64
C ASP A 655 -17.70 -7.06 -12.71
N LEU A 656 -18.53 -7.84 -12.01
CA LEU A 656 -18.55 -9.30 -12.06
C LEU A 656 -18.90 -9.82 -13.46
N LEU A 657 -19.94 -9.27 -14.08
CA LEU A 657 -20.34 -9.65 -15.44
C LEU A 657 -19.21 -9.41 -16.44
N GLN A 658 -18.53 -8.25 -16.33
CA GLN A 658 -17.38 -7.94 -17.17
C GLN A 658 -16.19 -8.86 -16.89
N GLY A 659 -15.94 -9.17 -15.62
CA GLY A 659 -14.91 -10.11 -15.18
C GLY A 659 -15.11 -11.49 -15.77
N VAL A 660 -16.31 -12.06 -15.61
CA VAL A 660 -16.64 -13.40 -16.12
C VAL A 660 -16.66 -13.44 -17.66
N HIS A 661 -17.09 -12.36 -18.33
CA HIS A 661 -16.99 -12.28 -19.78
C HIS A 661 -15.53 -12.39 -20.25
N TRP A 662 -14.62 -11.66 -19.61
CA TRP A 662 -13.19 -11.70 -19.90
C TRP A 662 -12.54 -13.07 -19.64
N LEU A 663 -13.08 -13.86 -18.71
CA LEU A 663 -12.61 -15.23 -18.46
C LEU A 663 -12.87 -16.18 -19.63
N LEU A 664 -13.80 -15.85 -20.54
CA LEU A 664 -14.16 -16.63 -21.72
C LEU A 664 -13.48 -16.16 -23.01
N GLU A 665 -12.94 -14.93 -23.03
CA GLU A 665 -12.08 -14.41 -24.11
C GLU A 665 -10.75 -15.18 -24.18
#